data_AF-A0A9W4HUX9-F1
#
_entry.id   AF-A0A9W4HUX9-F1
#
_cell.length_a   1.000
_cell.length_b   1.000
_cell.length_c   1.000
_cell.angle_alpha   90.00
_cell.angle_beta   90.00
_cell.angle_gamma   90.00
#
_symmetry.space_group_name_H-M   'P 1'
#
loop_
_entity.id
_entity.type
_entity.pdbx_description
1 polymer ?
#
loop_
_entity_poly.entity_id
_entity_poly.type
_entity_poly.pdbx_seq_one_letter_code
_entity_poly.pdbx_strand_id
1 'polypeptide(L)'
;MGAEDGTVWLYDLISGKMQNLLVRCALPVRDIAVTRDGEWVAVASDELTVKMVKVEDMTQVKYLREQSKGTKHVSFDPSSRYATVSGTDGILYIYSLEEEEPQMVRKLDGAIQRLEADSEATSKAVWHPDGTAFAAAEATRDIAIYSTSGWKKEKTFAGGHTGDITVMSWAPNGSLLASAGADGYIVLWEAKTQKILQRFDFGNVINLAWHPSKNSVSFTTSDGELFIYDNFVPKDHEAQLQKPLQAAPILPEPLGEISNNVGRTTLADRSKEAIQRAARRGSPDSLDDILGGDDDMMDFVDDDDGAGYADDQINAFGKRPNGHLDDIGADVKRLHSSLPLKAHPPIQPGSTPWAGSRRYLCLNLTGAVWTVDQETHHTVTVEFYDREAHRDFHFTDPYMYDKACLNDNGTLFANSPSDGSPATIFYRPHETWTTRADWRTQLPEGEQVRALALSDSYIVAVTSKDYVRVYTLFGTPFKVYRQKSQAVTCAAWRNYIMSIGNGPVGPDGRHTTLRYTVENVKRDEICQNEDTVALPEGATLQSVFFSDNGDPCIYDSTGVLLVLQGWRTPGQARWVPLLDTKQMARLAGGRKEETYWPVAVAQDKFHCIILKGGDKNPYFPRPLLSEFDFQIPLSSAAVDTESEDTAAEGARFEESFVRGNVLLTLFRDLLASTNATASQRSDLARRELDLDKNLLQMLAIECREGEERGMKALELVALMSDRNGKMLEAAAKVAQRYGRGVLEDKIRDLAERRVMGMGDDDELA
;
A
#
# COMPACT_ATOMS: atom_id res chain seq x y z
N MET A 1 -13.57 -9.72 27.41
CA MET A 1 -13.35 -10.07 28.82
C MET A 1 -12.98 -11.55 28.89
N GLY A 2 -11.89 -11.90 29.57
CA GLY A 2 -11.50 -13.29 29.83
C GLY A 2 -11.67 -13.62 31.30
N ALA A 3 -12.02 -14.85 31.62
CA ALA A 3 -12.24 -15.31 32.98
C ALA A 3 -11.41 -16.57 33.30
N GLU A 4 -11.14 -16.80 34.59
CA GLU A 4 -10.40 -17.97 35.08
C GLU A 4 -11.15 -19.29 34.86
N ASP A 5 -12.46 -19.24 34.65
CA ASP A 5 -13.28 -20.41 34.29
C ASP A 5 -13.05 -20.90 32.83
N GLY A 6 -12.11 -20.26 32.13
CA GLY A 6 -11.73 -20.58 30.76
C GLY A 6 -12.59 -19.90 29.71
N THR A 7 -13.56 -19.05 30.08
CA THR A 7 -14.46 -18.40 29.12
C THR A 7 -13.95 -17.03 28.67
N VAL A 8 -14.17 -16.72 27.39
CA VAL A 8 -13.90 -15.40 26.81
C VAL A 8 -15.18 -14.85 26.20
N TRP A 9 -15.57 -13.67 26.66
CA TRP A 9 -16.81 -13.00 26.29
C TRP A 9 -16.57 -11.64 25.65
N LEU A 10 -17.41 -11.29 24.68
CA LEU A 10 -17.58 -9.95 24.16
C LEU A 10 -18.50 -9.16 25.08
N TYR A 11 -18.00 -8.04 25.61
CA TYR A 11 -18.70 -7.17 26.53
C TYR A 11 -18.90 -5.80 25.91
N ASP A 12 -20.14 -5.32 25.88
CA ASP A 12 -20.47 -4.00 25.39
C ASP A 12 -20.44 -2.98 26.54
N LEU A 13 -19.53 -2.02 26.42
CA LEU A 13 -19.30 -0.96 27.39
C LEU A 13 -20.48 0.01 27.52
N ILE A 14 -21.23 0.27 26.45
CA ILE A 14 -22.31 1.28 26.47
C ILE A 14 -23.57 0.68 27.10
N SER A 15 -23.94 -0.52 26.68
CA SER A 15 -25.13 -1.20 27.23
C SER A 15 -24.88 -1.92 28.56
N GLY A 16 -23.61 -2.16 28.89
CA GLY A 16 -23.20 -2.88 30.10
C GLY A 16 -23.53 -4.38 30.08
N LYS A 17 -23.85 -4.95 28.91
CA LYS A 17 -24.29 -6.34 28.75
C LYS A 17 -23.21 -7.24 28.15
N MET A 18 -23.20 -8.49 28.61
CA MET A 18 -22.44 -9.59 27.98
C MET A 18 -23.19 -9.99 26.71
N GLN A 19 -22.56 -9.83 25.54
CA GLN A 19 -23.20 -10.10 24.26
C GLN A 19 -22.99 -11.57 23.85
N ASN A 20 -21.76 -11.93 23.48
CA ASN A 20 -21.44 -13.21 22.86
C ASN A 20 -20.29 -13.91 23.58
N LEU A 21 -20.40 -15.23 23.75
CA LEU A 21 -19.29 -16.09 24.16
C LEU A 21 -18.43 -16.36 22.92
N LEU A 22 -17.18 -15.91 22.93
CA LEU A 22 -16.25 -16.06 21.80
C LEU A 22 -15.65 -17.48 21.78
N VAL A 23 -15.08 -17.91 22.90
CA VAL A 23 -14.41 -19.21 23.00
C VAL A 23 -14.36 -19.70 24.44
N ARG A 24 -14.27 -21.02 24.60
CA ARG A 24 -14.02 -21.70 25.87
C ARG A 24 -12.71 -22.48 25.80
N CYS A 25 -11.81 -22.17 26.72
CA CYS A 25 -10.60 -22.92 27.00
C CYS A 25 -10.85 -23.92 28.13
N ALA A 26 -10.06 -24.99 28.15
CA ALA A 26 -10.09 -26.01 29.20
C ALA A 26 -9.36 -25.56 30.47
N LEU A 27 -8.43 -24.60 30.34
CA LEU A 27 -7.63 -24.04 31.43
C LEU A 27 -7.84 -22.52 31.55
N PRO A 28 -7.48 -21.91 32.69
CA PRO A 28 -7.69 -20.48 32.94
C PRO A 28 -7.10 -19.58 31.86
N VAL A 29 -7.86 -18.56 31.46
CA VAL A 29 -7.39 -17.51 30.55
C VAL A 29 -6.55 -16.51 31.34
N ARG A 30 -5.35 -16.21 30.84
CA ARG A 30 -4.36 -15.34 31.52
C ARG A 30 -4.26 -13.97 30.89
N ASP A 31 -4.33 -13.90 29.56
CA ASP A 31 -4.26 -12.63 28.84
C ASP A 31 -5.01 -12.75 27.52
N ILE A 32 -5.48 -11.60 27.02
CA ILE A 32 -6.18 -11.50 25.75
C ILE A 32 -5.59 -10.30 25.01
N ALA A 33 -5.34 -10.48 23.72
CA ALA A 33 -5.04 -9.38 22.83
C ALA A 33 -6.00 -9.39 21.64
N VAL A 34 -6.34 -8.20 21.17
CA VAL A 34 -7.15 -7.99 19.97
C VAL A 34 -6.24 -7.44 18.89
N THR A 35 -6.42 -7.91 17.65
CA THR A 35 -5.72 -7.32 16.49
C THR A 35 -6.19 -5.88 16.27
N ARG A 36 -5.36 -5.07 15.61
CA ARG A 36 -5.66 -3.64 15.39
C ARG A 36 -6.98 -3.42 14.65
N ASP A 37 -7.30 -4.31 13.71
CA ASP A 37 -8.51 -4.23 12.89
C ASP A 37 -9.76 -4.71 13.64
N GLY A 38 -9.61 -5.25 14.87
CA GLY A 38 -10.72 -5.74 15.68
C GLY A 38 -11.27 -7.10 15.24
N GLU A 39 -10.78 -7.67 14.15
CA GLU A 39 -11.30 -8.90 13.57
C GLU A 39 -10.97 -10.15 14.37
N TRP A 40 -9.78 -10.21 15.00
CA TRP A 40 -9.27 -11.40 15.66
C TRP A 40 -8.89 -11.14 17.11
N VAL A 41 -9.16 -12.13 17.96
CA VAL A 41 -8.81 -12.13 19.38
C VAL A 41 -7.90 -13.32 19.67
N ALA A 42 -6.69 -13.05 20.14
CA ALA A 42 -5.80 -14.07 20.68
C ALA A 42 -6.06 -14.27 22.18
N VAL A 43 -6.20 -15.53 22.57
CA VAL A 43 -6.50 -15.96 23.94
C VAL A 43 -5.32 -16.77 24.46
N ALA A 44 -4.52 -16.15 25.34
CA ALA A 44 -3.47 -16.83 26.07
C ALA A 44 -4.06 -17.47 27.32
N SER A 45 -3.81 -18.77 27.47
CA SER A 45 -4.26 -19.56 28.60
C SER A 45 -3.14 -20.48 29.06
N ASP A 46 -3.35 -21.17 30.18
CA ASP A 46 -2.41 -22.19 30.65
C ASP A 46 -2.38 -23.44 29.73
N GLU A 47 -3.18 -23.47 28.65
CA GLU A 47 -3.05 -24.46 27.56
C GLU A 47 -1.71 -24.29 26.81
N LEU A 48 -1.27 -25.37 26.16
CA LEU A 48 -0.07 -25.39 25.32
C LEU A 48 -0.27 -24.73 23.94
N THR A 49 -1.43 -24.13 23.70
CA THR A 49 -1.77 -23.48 22.44
C THR A 49 -2.50 -22.19 22.72
N VAL A 50 -2.11 -21.11 22.02
CA VAL A 50 -2.88 -19.87 22.00
C VAL A 50 -3.91 -19.98 20.90
N LYS A 51 -5.18 -19.76 21.24
CA LYS A 51 -6.29 -19.78 20.27
C LYS A 51 -6.51 -18.36 19.75
N MET A 52 -6.62 -18.22 18.44
CA MET A 52 -6.99 -16.98 17.78
C MET A 52 -8.37 -17.16 17.17
N VAL A 53 -9.34 -16.37 17.62
CA VAL A 53 -10.76 -16.54 17.26
C VAL A 53 -11.25 -15.28 16.58
N LYS A 54 -11.97 -15.43 15.47
CA LYS A 54 -12.54 -14.30 14.75
C LYS A 54 -13.78 -13.78 15.50
N VAL A 55 -13.87 -12.45 15.65
CA VAL A 55 -14.91 -11.80 16.48
C VAL A 55 -16.30 -11.86 15.85
N GLU A 56 -16.40 -11.83 14.53
CA GLU A 56 -17.71 -11.92 13.85
C GLU A 56 -18.16 -13.37 13.63
N ASP A 57 -17.20 -14.28 13.42
CA ASP A 57 -17.45 -15.70 13.13
C ASP A 57 -16.61 -16.60 14.06
N MET A 58 -17.22 -17.01 15.17
CA MET A 58 -16.56 -17.83 16.20
C MET A 58 -16.18 -19.23 15.73
N THR A 59 -16.65 -19.66 14.55
CA THR A 59 -16.28 -20.98 14.00
C THR A 59 -14.86 -20.97 13.44
N GLN A 60 -14.33 -19.79 13.10
CA GLN A 60 -12.99 -19.61 12.57
C GLN A 60 -11.99 -19.46 13.71
N VAL A 61 -11.22 -20.52 13.94
CA VAL A 61 -10.19 -20.57 14.98
C VAL A 61 -8.84 -20.94 14.38
N LYS A 62 -7.86 -20.04 14.51
CA LYS A 62 -6.45 -20.28 14.23
C LYS A 62 -5.74 -20.69 15.53
N TYR A 63 -4.65 -21.46 15.42
CA TYR A 63 -3.92 -21.97 16.58
C TYR A 63 -2.44 -21.61 16.48
N LEU A 64 -1.91 -20.90 17.49
CA LEU A 64 -0.47 -20.75 17.66
C LEU A 64 0.02 -21.95 18.45
N ARG A 65 0.80 -22.83 17.80
CA ARG A 65 1.25 -24.12 18.33
C ARG A 65 2.77 -24.12 18.56
N GLU A 66 3.30 -25.23 19.08
CA GLU A 66 4.73 -25.47 19.36
C GLU A 66 5.30 -24.86 20.66
N GLN A 67 4.44 -24.31 21.53
CA GLN A 67 4.83 -23.92 22.87
C GLN A 67 5.05 -25.17 23.74
N SER A 68 6.12 -25.16 24.54
CA SER A 68 6.48 -26.30 25.39
C SER A 68 5.74 -26.31 26.74
N LYS A 69 5.29 -25.14 27.20
CA LYS A 69 4.54 -24.93 28.44
C LYS A 69 3.41 -23.90 28.23
N GLY A 70 2.57 -23.73 29.24
CA GLY A 70 1.46 -22.78 29.24
C GLY A 70 1.90 -21.32 29.03
N THR A 71 0.99 -20.52 28.48
CA THR A 71 1.26 -19.15 28.02
C THR A 71 0.61 -18.12 28.95
N LYS A 72 1.36 -17.07 29.30
CA LYS A 72 0.87 -16.03 30.22
C LYS A 72 0.37 -14.80 29.49
N HIS A 73 1.11 -14.35 28.47
CA HIS A 73 0.80 -13.12 27.77
C HIS A 73 0.84 -13.30 26.26
N VAL A 74 0.04 -12.50 25.57
CA VAL A 74 0.05 -12.39 24.12
C VAL A 74 -0.05 -10.93 23.71
N SER A 75 0.80 -10.51 22.78
CA SER A 75 0.81 -9.13 22.25
C SER A 75 0.98 -9.16 20.74
N PHE A 76 0.30 -8.26 20.04
CA PHE A 76 0.52 -8.05 18.61
C PHE A 76 1.43 -6.85 18.36
N ASP A 77 2.13 -6.88 17.24
CA ASP A 77 2.77 -5.69 16.71
C ASP A 77 1.73 -4.66 16.23
N PRO A 78 2.11 -3.37 16.06
CA PRO A 78 1.18 -2.31 15.66
C PRO A 78 0.54 -2.50 14.28
N SER A 79 1.11 -3.38 13.44
CA SER A 79 0.54 -3.76 12.14
C SER A 79 -0.16 -5.12 12.13
N SER A 80 -0.24 -5.82 13.27
CA SER A 80 -0.85 -7.15 13.41
C SER A 80 -0.29 -8.23 12.46
N ARG A 81 0.96 -8.06 12.02
CA ARG A 81 1.73 -9.06 11.24
C ARG A 81 2.38 -10.12 12.12
N TYR A 82 2.77 -9.77 13.33
CA TYR A 82 3.44 -10.66 14.28
C TYR A 82 2.68 -10.74 15.60
N ALA A 83 2.58 -11.95 16.14
CA ALA A 83 2.16 -12.19 17.51
C ALA A 83 3.36 -12.64 18.35
N THR A 84 3.58 -11.97 19.47
CA THR A 84 4.53 -12.41 20.49
C THR A 84 3.77 -13.06 21.63
N VAL A 85 4.12 -14.30 21.93
CA VAL A 85 3.56 -15.09 23.02
C VAL A 85 4.64 -15.30 24.07
N SER A 86 4.33 -14.95 25.31
CA SER A 86 5.23 -15.11 26.46
C SER A 86 4.89 -16.38 27.21
N GLY A 87 5.80 -17.36 27.13
CA GLY A 87 5.67 -18.66 27.80
C GLY A 87 6.19 -18.65 29.23
N THR A 88 5.68 -19.56 30.06
CA THR A 88 6.20 -19.82 31.42
C THR A 88 7.59 -20.47 31.43
N ASP A 89 7.99 -21.09 30.31
CA ASP A 89 9.30 -21.71 30.08
C ASP A 89 10.46 -20.72 29.92
N GLY A 90 10.21 -19.41 30.01
CA GLY A 90 11.21 -18.37 29.80
C GLY A 90 11.44 -18.04 28.32
N ILE A 91 10.60 -18.57 27.43
CA ILE A 91 10.75 -18.41 25.98
C ILE A 91 9.72 -17.41 25.46
N LEU A 92 10.19 -16.48 24.63
CA LEU A 92 9.30 -15.69 23.77
C LEU A 92 9.15 -16.40 22.42
N TYR A 93 7.91 -16.71 22.09
CA TYR A 93 7.52 -17.31 20.82
C TYR A 93 6.99 -16.22 19.90
N ILE A 94 7.50 -16.16 18.69
CA ILE A 94 7.16 -15.13 17.72
C ILE A 94 6.54 -15.81 16.51
N TYR A 95 5.28 -15.47 16.23
CA TYR A 95 4.48 -16.02 15.15
C TYR A 95 4.24 -14.98 14.08
N SER A 96 4.34 -15.36 12.80
CA SER A 96 3.84 -14.60 11.67
C SER A 96 2.37 -14.93 11.45
N LEU A 97 1.57 -13.88 11.20
CA LEU A 97 0.14 -13.95 10.91
C LEU A 97 -0.17 -13.64 9.44
N GLU A 98 0.85 -13.52 8.59
CA GLU A 98 0.70 -13.17 7.17
C GLU A 98 0.02 -14.29 6.35
N GLU A 99 0.20 -15.55 6.77
CA GLU A 99 -0.41 -16.71 6.15
C GLU A 99 -1.75 -17.10 6.80
N GLU A 100 -2.50 -17.97 6.12
CA GLU A 100 -3.78 -18.47 6.65
C GLU A 100 -3.59 -19.22 7.98
N GLU A 101 -2.56 -20.08 8.05
CA GLU A 101 -2.14 -20.71 9.30
C GLU A 101 -0.95 -19.96 9.93
N PRO A 102 -1.04 -19.55 11.21
CA PRO A 102 0.06 -18.86 11.87
C PRO A 102 1.31 -19.73 11.97
N GLN A 103 2.44 -19.22 11.46
CA GLN A 103 3.72 -19.92 11.51
C GLN A 103 4.64 -19.33 12.56
N MET A 104 5.33 -20.18 13.31
CA MET A 104 6.32 -19.72 14.27
C MET A 104 7.63 -19.35 13.55
N VAL A 105 8.00 -18.07 13.61
CA VAL A 105 9.20 -17.51 12.97
C VAL A 105 10.42 -17.70 13.86
N ARG A 106 10.27 -17.48 15.17
CA ARG A 106 11.42 -17.49 16.09
C ARG A 106 11.04 -17.89 17.52
N LYS A 107 11.96 -18.61 18.18
CA LYS A 107 12.01 -18.81 19.63
C LYS A 107 13.19 -18.03 20.21
N LEU A 108 12.94 -17.21 21.22
CA LEU A 108 13.97 -16.52 22.00
C LEU A 108 14.01 -17.12 23.41
N ASP A 109 14.95 -18.06 23.61
CA ASP A 109 15.16 -18.71 24.91
C ASP A 109 15.98 -17.81 25.84
N GLY A 110 15.60 -17.80 27.12
CA GLY A 110 16.20 -16.97 28.16
C GLY A 110 15.94 -15.46 28.02
N ALA A 111 14.99 -15.07 27.17
CA ALA A 111 14.62 -13.66 26.99
C ALA A 111 13.81 -13.09 28.16
N ILE A 112 13.01 -13.94 28.82
CA ILE A 112 12.22 -13.60 29.99
C ILE A 112 12.50 -14.61 31.11
N GLN A 113 12.18 -14.24 32.35
CA GLN A 113 12.34 -15.14 33.50
C GLN A 113 11.48 -16.39 33.34
N ARG A 114 12.03 -17.55 33.76
CA ARG A 114 11.26 -18.79 33.88
C ARG A 114 10.35 -18.70 35.08
N LEU A 115 9.08 -18.98 34.88
CA LEU A 115 8.03 -18.79 35.88
C LEU A 115 7.25 -20.09 36.07
N GLU A 116 6.80 -20.32 37.29
CA GLU A 116 5.82 -21.36 37.56
C GLU A 116 4.43 -20.92 37.09
N ALA A 117 3.55 -21.89 36.85
CA ALA A 117 2.21 -21.63 36.31
C ALA A 117 1.35 -20.76 37.24
N ASP A 118 1.64 -20.72 38.54
CA ASP A 118 0.95 -19.94 39.57
C ASP A 118 1.68 -18.64 39.96
N SER A 119 2.80 -18.31 39.30
CA SER A 119 3.54 -17.08 39.59
C SER A 119 2.69 -15.83 39.34
N GLU A 120 2.63 -14.95 40.33
CA GLU A 120 1.94 -13.66 40.27
C GLU A 120 2.76 -12.58 39.55
N ALA A 121 4.09 -12.66 39.64
CA ALA A 121 4.99 -11.75 38.93
C ALA A 121 5.23 -12.26 37.51
N THR A 122 4.56 -11.66 36.54
CA THR A 122 4.71 -11.93 35.11
C THR A 122 4.77 -10.61 34.35
N SER A 123 5.53 -10.55 33.24
CA SER A 123 5.55 -9.37 32.38
C SER A 123 5.25 -9.74 30.93
N LYS A 124 4.47 -8.88 30.28
CA LYS A 124 4.15 -8.95 28.86
C LYS A 124 5.30 -8.37 28.03
N ALA A 125 5.62 -9.01 26.89
CA ALA A 125 6.42 -8.37 25.86
C ALA A 125 5.61 -7.25 25.20
N VAL A 126 6.18 -6.05 25.08
CA VAL A 126 5.45 -4.88 24.55
C VAL A 126 6.12 -4.32 23.30
N TRP A 127 5.34 -4.30 22.23
CA TRP A 127 5.77 -3.80 20.94
C TRP A 127 5.95 -2.29 20.96
N HIS A 128 7.04 -1.84 20.36
CA HIS A 128 7.25 -0.42 20.14
C HIS A 128 6.26 0.08 19.07
N PRO A 129 5.71 1.31 19.15
CA PRO A 129 4.63 1.75 18.26
C PRO A 129 5.00 1.85 16.77
N ASP A 130 6.29 1.83 16.42
CA ASP A 130 6.78 1.77 15.04
C ASP A 130 6.83 0.34 14.44
N GLY A 131 6.66 -0.70 15.26
CA GLY A 131 6.71 -2.10 14.85
C GLY A 131 8.10 -2.65 14.49
N THR A 132 9.17 -1.89 14.69
CA THR A 132 10.55 -2.33 14.35
C THR A 132 11.25 -3.05 15.50
N ALA A 133 10.72 -2.93 16.72
CA ALA A 133 11.25 -3.60 17.90
C ALA A 133 10.17 -3.89 18.94
N PHE A 134 10.48 -4.73 19.91
CA PHE A 134 9.67 -4.92 21.12
C PHE A 134 10.56 -4.97 22.37
N ALA A 135 9.98 -4.65 23.51
CA ALA A 135 10.62 -4.69 24.81
C ALA A 135 10.20 -5.94 25.58
N ALA A 136 11.14 -6.57 26.28
CA ALA A 136 10.88 -7.68 27.19
C ALA A 136 11.65 -7.50 28.50
N ALA A 137 11.03 -7.87 29.61
CA ALA A 137 11.67 -7.87 30.92
C ALA A 137 12.54 -9.10 31.09
N GLU A 138 13.84 -8.90 31.28
CA GLU A 138 14.78 -10.00 31.49
C GLU A 138 14.79 -10.47 32.94
N ALA A 139 15.29 -11.70 33.17
CA ALA A 139 15.51 -12.23 34.51
C ALA A 139 16.50 -11.40 35.35
N THR A 140 17.30 -10.54 34.72
CA THR A 140 18.20 -9.60 35.41
C THR A 140 17.49 -8.34 35.92
N ARG A 141 16.16 -8.23 35.73
CA ARG A 141 15.33 -7.06 36.08
C ARG A 141 15.62 -5.80 35.25
N ASP A 142 16.32 -5.99 34.13
CA ASP A 142 16.49 -4.99 33.11
C ASP A 142 15.47 -5.20 31.98
N ILE A 143 15.27 -4.17 31.15
CA ILE A 143 14.38 -4.27 29.99
C ILE A 143 15.23 -4.36 28.72
N ALA A 144 15.14 -5.49 28.02
CA ALA A 144 15.82 -5.70 26.75
C ALA A 144 14.94 -5.29 25.57
N ILE A 145 15.56 -4.66 24.57
CA ILE A 145 14.94 -4.31 23.29
C ILE A 145 15.45 -5.26 22.21
N TYR A 146 14.49 -5.94 21.57
CA TYR A 146 14.73 -6.88 20.49
C TYR A 146 14.28 -6.29 19.15
N SER A 147 15.15 -6.35 18.15
CA SER A 147 14.85 -5.90 16.78
C SER A 147 14.09 -6.97 15.99
N THR A 148 13.16 -6.56 15.13
CA THR A 148 12.42 -7.49 14.24
C THR A 148 13.20 -7.95 13.02
N SER A 149 14.21 -7.20 12.56
CA SER A 149 15.00 -7.58 11.37
C SER A 149 15.92 -8.77 11.65
N GLY A 150 16.41 -8.88 12.90
CA GLY A 150 17.37 -9.91 13.30
C GLY A 150 16.92 -10.79 14.47
N TRP A 151 15.81 -10.47 15.14
CA TRP A 151 15.34 -11.11 16.38
C TRP A 151 16.43 -11.22 17.45
N LYS A 152 17.26 -10.17 17.58
CA LYS A 152 18.38 -10.08 18.51
C LYS A 152 18.18 -8.94 19.47
N LYS A 153 18.70 -9.12 20.69
CA LYS A 153 18.82 -8.08 21.69
C LYS A 153 19.83 -7.04 21.21
N GLU A 154 19.42 -5.79 21.12
CA GLU A 154 20.29 -4.71 20.66
C GLU A 154 20.60 -3.68 21.74
N LYS A 155 19.63 -3.43 22.62
CA LYS A 155 19.73 -2.39 23.64
C LYS A 155 19.06 -2.82 24.94
N THR A 156 19.41 -2.16 26.05
CA THR A 156 18.90 -2.49 27.39
C THR A 156 18.66 -1.24 28.22
N PHE A 157 17.50 -1.13 28.86
CA PHE A 157 17.25 -0.16 29.93
C PHE A 157 17.61 -0.82 31.26
N ALA A 158 18.68 -0.33 31.89
CA ALA A 158 19.29 -1.00 33.03
C ALA A 158 19.19 -0.19 34.33
N GLY A 159 19.14 -0.89 35.47
CA GLY A 159 19.28 -0.29 36.80
C GLY A 159 18.09 0.56 37.27
N GLY A 160 16.91 0.33 36.69
CA GLY A 160 15.68 1.03 37.08
C GLY A 160 14.95 0.35 38.22
N HIS A 161 14.87 -0.97 38.18
CA HIS A 161 14.16 -1.78 39.15
C HIS A 161 15.11 -2.66 39.96
N THR A 162 14.79 -2.81 41.24
CA THR A 162 15.45 -3.77 42.15
C THR A 162 14.64 -5.04 42.35
N GLY A 163 13.38 -5.06 41.91
CA GLY A 163 12.48 -6.20 41.90
C GLY A 163 12.09 -6.61 40.48
N ASP A 164 11.35 -7.71 40.35
CA ASP A 164 10.94 -8.23 39.06
C ASP A 164 9.94 -7.27 38.40
N ILE A 165 10.11 -6.99 37.11
CA ILE A 165 9.25 -6.07 36.36
C ILE A 165 7.92 -6.77 36.11
N THR A 166 6.82 -6.12 36.47
CA THR A 166 5.46 -6.66 36.36
C THR A 166 4.72 -6.11 35.14
N VAL A 167 5.00 -4.87 34.73
CA VAL A 167 4.39 -4.28 33.55
C VAL A 167 5.31 -3.30 32.86
N MET A 168 5.15 -3.20 31.54
CA MET A 168 5.79 -2.20 30.70
C MET A 168 4.77 -1.62 29.73
N SER A 169 4.94 -0.37 29.33
CA SER A 169 4.06 0.26 28.33
C SER A 169 4.77 1.41 27.63
N TRP A 170 4.80 1.36 26.30
CA TRP A 170 5.33 2.45 25.48
C TRP A 170 4.34 3.61 25.41
N ALA A 171 4.85 4.84 25.47
CA ALA A 171 4.05 6.00 25.10
C ALA A 171 3.63 5.90 23.62
N PRO A 172 2.47 6.46 23.22
CA PRO A 172 1.94 6.31 21.85
C PRO A 172 2.89 6.73 20.73
N ASN A 173 3.83 7.64 21.02
CA ASN A 173 4.82 8.12 20.06
C ASN A 173 6.18 7.41 20.16
N GLY A 174 6.34 6.42 21.03
CA GLY A 174 7.58 5.64 21.19
C GLY A 174 8.75 6.37 21.86
N SER A 175 8.59 7.64 22.25
CA SER A 175 9.68 8.44 22.84
C SER A 175 9.99 8.09 24.29
N LEU A 176 9.03 7.49 25.00
CA LEU A 176 9.08 7.17 26.42
C LEU A 176 8.59 5.75 26.67
N LEU A 177 9.16 5.10 27.68
CA LEU A 177 8.72 3.81 28.19
C LEU A 177 8.41 3.96 29.68
N ALA A 178 7.26 3.47 30.12
CA ALA A 178 6.96 3.30 31.54
C ALA A 178 7.10 1.82 31.91
N SER A 179 7.70 1.53 33.06
CA SER A 179 7.76 0.19 33.64
C SER A 179 7.39 0.23 35.11
N ALA A 180 6.76 -0.82 35.62
CA ALA A 180 6.54 -1.00 37.05
C ALA A 180 7.09 -2.35 37.50
N GLY A 181 7.51 -2.43 38.76
CA GLY A 181 8.09 -3.64 39.32
C GLY A 181 7.58 -3.97 40.72
N ALA A 182 7.87 -5.19 41.16
CA ALA A 182 7.59 -5.69 42.50
C ALA A 182 8.39 -4.95 43.60
N ASP A 183 9.31 -4.06 43.22
CA ASP A 183 9.99 -3.14 44.13
C ASP A 183 9.13 -1.94 44.56
N GLY A 184 7.91 -1.83 44.02
CA GLY A 184 6.95 -0.80 44.36
C GLY A 184 7.21 0.54 43.69
N TYR A 185 7.96 0.53 42.59
CA TYR A 185 8.20 1.73 41.79
C TYR A 185 7.61 1.61 40.39
N ILE A 186 7.08 2.73 39.89
CA ILE A 186 6.93 2.97 38.46
C ILE A 186 8.10 3.84 38.01
N VAL A 187 8.82 3.42 36.98
CA VAL A 187 9.98 4.10 36.41
C VAL A 187 9.65 4.60 35.02
N LEU A 188 9.90 5.89 34.77
CA LEU A 188 9.77 6.52 33.47
C LEU A 188 11.14 6.62 32.79
N TRP A 189 11.23 6.15 31.56
CA TRP A 189 12.46 6.06 30.78
C TRP A 189 12.40 6.90 29.51
N GLU A 190 13.51 7.54 29.16
CA GLU A 190 13.70 8.13 27.84
C GLU A 190 14.20 7.07 26.86
N ALA A 191 13.45 6.82 25.78
CA ALA A 191 13.75 5.73 24.84
C ALA A 191 15.15 5.85 24.20
N LYS A 192 15.51 7.06 23.76
CA LYS A 192 16.72 7.30 22.97
C LYS A 192 18.01 7.18 23.78
N THR A 193 18.01 7.74 24.99
CA THR A 193 19.19 7.78 25.89
C THR A 193 19.21 6.62 26.88
N GLN A 194 18.08 5.93 27.06
CA GLN A 194 17.87 4.84 28.01
C GLN A 194 18.06 5.25 29.47
N LYS A 195 17.92 6.54 29.74
CA LYS A 195 18.05 7.09 31.09
C LYS A 195 16.70 7.11 31.79
N ILE A 196 16.75 6.96 33.10
CA ILE A 196 15.61 7.15 33.99
C ILE A 196 15.34 8.65 34.10
N LEU A 197 14.13 9.07 33.77
CA LEU A 197 13.66 10.44 33.92
C LEU A 197 13.06 10.65 35.31
N GLN A 198 12.22 9.72 35.77
CA GLN A 198 11.53 9.84 37.05
C GLN A 198 11.17 8.48 37.64
N ARG A 199 11.03 8.42 38.96
CA ARG A 199 10.49 7.29 39.72
C ARG A 199 9.26 7.75 40.50
N PHE A 200 8.23 6.92 40.53
CA PHE A 200 7.01 7.13 41.30
C PHE A 200 6.84 5.96 42.27
N ASP A 201 6.50 6.26 43.51
CA ASP A 201 6.31 5.28 44.58
C ASP A 201 4.86 4.77 44.52
N PHE A 202 4.68 3.61 43.87
CA PHE A 202 3.40 2.93 43.71
C PHE A 202 3.62 1.42 43.73
N GLY A 203 3.19 0.80 44.84
CA GLY A 203 3.22 -0.64 45.05
C GLY A 203 2.27 -1.41 44.13
N ASN A 204 2.56 -2.69 43.93
CA ASN A 204 1.59 -3.69 43.46
C ASN A 204 0.95 -3.43 42.09
N VAL A 205 1.62 -2.71 41.19
CA VAL A 205 1.07 -2.38 39.86
C VAL A 205 1.06 -3.63 38.97
N ILE A 206 -0.11 -3.97 38.44
CA ILE A 206 -0.33 -5.16 37.60
C ILE A 206 -0.58 -4.83 36.12
N ASN A 207 -1.06 -3.63 35.81
CA ASN A 207 -1.29 -3.19 34.43
C ASN A 207 -1.17 -1.68 34.30
N LEU A 208 -0.73 -1.19 33.14
CA LEU A 208 -0.42 0.21 32.87
C LEU A 208 -0.72 0.55 31.41
N ALA A 209 -1.55 1.58 31.21
CA ALA A 209 -1.95 2.07 29.90
C ALA A 209 -1.76 3.58 29.80
N TRP A 210 -1.06 4.02 28.75
CA TRP A 210 -0.95 5.43 28.42
C TRP A 210 -2.27 5.95 27.85
N HIS A 211 -2.62 7.19 28.19
CA HIS A 211 -3.69 7.88 27.47
C HIS A 211 -3.23 8.17 26.02
N PRO A 212 -4.09 8.01 25.00
CA PRO A 212 -3.69 8.14 23.59
C PRO A 212 -3.20 9.54 23.20
N SER A 213 -3.75 10.61 23.79
CA SER A 213 -3.40 12.01 23.46
C SER A 213 -2.96 12.92 24.61
N LYS A 214 -3.31 12.62 25.87
CA LYS A 214 -3.01 13.46 27.04
C LYS A 214 -1.79 12.92 27.78
N ASN A 215 -1.12 13.80 28.53
CA ASN A 215 -0.05 13.43 29.45
C ASN A 215 -0.63 12.78 30.72
N SER A 216 -1.22 11.59 30.57
CA SER A 216 -1.82 10.84 31.66
C SER A 216 -1.59 9.34 31.47
N VAL A 217 -1.43 8.62 32.57
CA VAL A 217 -1.30 7.16 32.59
C VAL A 217 -2.33 6.59 33.56
N SER A 218 -3.03 5.55 33.12
CA SER A 218 -3.92 4.76 33.96
C SER A 218 -3.24 3.46 34.35
N PHE A 219 -3.29 3.09 35.63
CA PHE A 219 -2.72 1.83 36.09
C PHE A 219 -3.60 1.20 37.17
N THR A 220 -3.52 -0.12 37.27
CA THR A 220 -4.27 -0.91 38.24
C THR A 220 -3.33 -1.63 39.20
N THR A 221 -3.74 -1.77 40.46
CA THR A 221 -3.00 -2.50 41.49
C THR A 221 -3.60 -3.89 41.75
N SER A 222 -2.84 -4.80 42.39
CA SER A 222 -3.36 -6.11 42.82
C SER A 222 -4.49 -5.99 43.84
N ASP A 223 -4.58 -4.87 44.55
CA ASP A 223 -5.64 -4.57 45.51
C ASP A 223 -6.98 -4.16 44.85
N GLY A 224 -7.01 -4.12 43.51
CA GLY A 224 -8.21 -3.80 42.73
C GLY A 224 -8.47 -2.31 42.55
N GLU A 225 -7.50 -1.46 42.87
CA GLU A 225 -7.61 -0.02 42.71
C GLU A 225 -7.21 0.40 41.29
N LEU A 226 -7.96 1.36 40.72
CA LEU A 226 -7.64 2.00 39.44
C LEU A 226 -7.22 3.44 39.68
N PHE A 227 -6.00 3.77 39.29
CA PHE A 227 -5.46 5.13 39.36
C PHE A 227 -5.40 5.74 37.97
N ILE A 228 -5.72 7.03 37.88
CA ILE A 228 -5.44 7.87 36.72
C ILE A 228 -4.49 8.97 37.19
N TYR A 229 -3.27 8.93 36.70
CA TYR A 229 -2.23 9.88 37.07
C TYR A 229 -2.05 10.92 35.95
N ASP A 230 -2.52 12.14 36.19
CA ASP A 230 -2.33 13.26 35.28
C ASP A 230 -0.97 13.93 35.47
N ASN A 231 -0.40 14.46 34.38
CA ASN A 231 0.95 15.02 34.33
C ASN A 231 2.02 14.00 34.73
N PHE A 232 1.86 12.77 34.25
CA PHE A 232 2.79 11.66 34.52
C PHE A 232 4.21 11.98 34.02
N VAL A 233 4.34 12.63 32.87
CA VAL A 233 5.62 13.13 32.37
C VAL A 233 5.86 14.54 32.92
N PRO A 234 7.00 14.81 33.59
CA PRO A 234 7.31 16.14 34.12
C PRO A 234 7.42 17.19 33.02
N LYS A 235 7.12 18.45 33.35
CA LYS A 235 7.02 19.57 32.38
C LYS A 235 8.26 19.74 31.49
N ASP A 236 9.44 19.48 32.04
CA ASP A 236 10.71 19.59 31.29
C ASP A 236 10.81 18.58 30.13
N HIS A 237 10.08 17.47 30.23
CA HIS A 237 10.06 16.38 29.25
C HIS A 237 8.72 16.24 28.51
N GLU A 238 7.73 17.10 28.78
CA GLU A 238 6.42 17.07 28.12
C GLU A 238 6.52 17.28 26.60
N ALA A 239 7.52 18.06 26.15
CA ALA A 239 7.83 18.22 24.73
C ALA A 239 8.19 16.88 24.04
N GLN A 240 8.55 15.83 24.78
CA GLN A 240 8.79 14.51 24.21
C GLN A 240 7.49 13.83 23.78
N LEU A 241 6.38 14.02 24.50
CA LEU A 241 5.06 13.48 24.13
C LEU A 241 4.48 14.13 22.87
N GLN A 242 4.82 15.39 22.61
CA GLN A 242 4.36 16.14 21.42
C GLN A 242 5.14 15.79 20.14
N LYS A 243 6.18 14.96 20.23
CA LYS A 243 6.93 14.52 19.05
C LYS A 243 6.09 13.54 18.21
N PRO A 244 6.27 13.55 16.88
CA PRO A 244 5.74 12.48 16.04
C PRO A 244 6.36 11.14 16.46
N LEU A 245 5.79 10.04 15.97
CA LEU A 245 6.31 8.69 16.19
C LEU A 245 7.83 8.65 16.02
N GLN A 246 8.54 8.36 17.11
CA GLN A 246 9.99 8.20 17.13
C GLN A 246 10.33 6.77 16.71
N ALA A 247 11.50 6.57 16.10
CA ALA A 247 11.99 5.24 15.81
C ALA A 247 12.44 4.54 17.10
N ALA A 248 12.28 3.21 17.14
CA ALA A 248 12.73 2.39 18.24
C ALA A 248 14.23 2.60 18.53
N PRO A 249 14.68 2.48 19.78
CA PRO A 249 16.08 2.68 20.16
C PRO A 249 16.93 1.45 19.80
N ILE A 250 17.03 1.13 18.52
CA ILE A 250 17.87 0.06 17.96
C ILE A 250 19.23 0.63 17.47
N LEU A 251 20.25 -0.22 17.37
CA LEU A 251 21.53 0.16 16.77
C LEU A 251 21.34 0.28 15.25
N PRO A 252 21.77 1.38 14.60
CA PRO A 252 21.87 1.38 13.15
C PRO A 252 22.84 0.26 12.76
N GLU A 253 22.38 -0.74 12.02
CA GLU A 253 23.30 -1.73 11.46
C GLU A 253 24.41 -0.99 10.68
N PRO A 254 25.69 -1.32 10.87
CA PRO A 254 26.67 -0.94 9.88
C PRO A 254 26.25 -1.61 8.56
N LEU A 255 26.04 -0.81 7.53
CA LEU A 255 25.85 -1.28 6.15
C LEU A 255 26.99 -2.24 5.79
N GLY A 256 26.74 -3.54 5.94
CA GLY A 256 27.68 -4.62 5.71
C GLY A 256 27.09 -5.61 4.74
N GLU A 257 27.41 -5.40 3.46
CA GLU A 257 27.61 -6.44 2.44
C GLU A 257 26.76 -7.71 2.55
N ILE A 258 25.55 -7.67 1.99
CA ILE A 258 25.00 -8.85 1.31
C ILE A 258 25.13 -8.58 -0.20
N SER A 259 26.37 -8.63 -0.67
CA SER A 259 26.65 -8.74 -2.11
C SER A 259 26.48 -10.20 -2.52
N ASN A 260 25.26 -10.56 -2.93
CA ASN A 260 25.11 -11.64 -3.90
C ASN A 260 25.59 -11.12 -5.25
N ASN A 261 26.87 -11.32 -5.54
CA ASN A 261 27.35 -11.38 -6.92
C ASN A 261 28.31 -12.55 -7.07
N VAL A 262 27.78 -13.58 -7.72
CA VAL A 262 28.57 -14.61 -8.40
C VAL A 262 29.35 -13.91 -9.52
N GLY A 263 30.68 -13.96 -9.42
CA GLY A 263 31.59 -13.57 -10.49
C GLY A 263 32.91 -14.30 -10.31
N ARG A 264 33.10 -15.38 -11.09
CA ARG A 264 34.39 -16.07 -11.33
C ARG A 264 35.47 -15.00 -11.64
N THR A 265 36.72 -15.11 -11.22
CA THR A 265 37.70 -16.11 -11.71
C THR A 265 39.04 -16.03 -10.95
N THR A 266 39.67 -17.21 -10.81
CA THR A 266 41.12 -17.50 -10.85
C THR A 266 42.08 -16.77 -9.91
N LEU A 267 42.73 -17.52 -9.01
CA LEU A 267 44.14 -17.91 -9.15
C LEU A 267 44.54 -18.90 -8.04
N ALA A 268 45.43 -19.81 -8.44
CA ALA A 268 45.97 -20.88 -7.64
C ALA A 268 47.04 -20.40 -6.65
N ASP A 269 47.19 -21.21 -5.61
CA ASP A 269 48.45 -21.69 -5.04
C ASP A 269 48.71 -21.31 -3.55
N ARG A 270 49.09 -22.36 -2.81
CA ARG A 270 49.65 -22.41 -1.44
C ARG A 270 48.69 -22.16 -0.26
N SER A 271 48.71 -22.88 0.85
CA SER A 271 49.39 -24.10 1.31
C SER A 271 48.76 -24.44 2.66
N LYS A 272 48.55 -25.73 2.96
CA LYS A 272 48.14 -26.22 4.29
C LYS A 272 49.16 -25.83 5.34
N GLU A 273 48.74 -25.18 6.42
CA GLU A 273 49.40 -25.30 7.73
C GLU A 273 48.42 -25.05 8.87
N ALA A 274 48.49 -25.95 9.85
CA ALA A 274 47.62 -26.05 10.99
C ALA A 274 48.01 -25.04 12.07
N ILE A 275 47.02 -24.45 12.75
CA ILE A 275 47.24 -23.79 14.05
C ILE A 275 46.29 -24.40 15.08
N GLN A 276 46.92 -25.05 16.05
CA GLN A 276 46.38 -25.64 17.27
C GLN A 276 45.63 -24.61 18.13
N ARG A 277 44.49 -25.00 18.71
CA ARG A 277 43.92 -24.32 19.87
C ARG A 277 44.36 -25.04 21.15
N ALA A 278 45.19 -24.35 21.93
CA ALA A 278 45.55 -24.74 23.29
C ALA A 278 44.47 -24.29 24.30
N ALA A 279 44.29 -25.12 25.32
CA ALA A 279 43.32 -25.02 26.41
C ALA A 279 43.59 -23.88 27.42
N ARG A 280 42.52 -23.40 28.08
CA ARG A 280 42.53 -22.82 29.45
C ARG A 280 41.25 -23.26 30.15
N ARG A 281 41.35 -24.21 31.09
CA ARG A 281 41.37 -24.06 32.56
C ARG A 281 39.99 -23.75 33.17
N GLY A 282 39.42 -24.77 33.80
CA GLY A 282 38.21 -24.70 34.61
C GLY A 282 38.45 -24.09 35.99
N SER A 283 37.35 -23.66 36.58
CA SER A 283 37.18 -23.34 38.01
C SER A 283 36.30 -24.42 38.67
N PRO A 284 36.46 -24.64 39.99
CA PRO A 284 36.07 -25.88 40.66
C PRO A 284 34.63 -25.81 41.20
N ASP A 285 33.82 -26.81 40.85
CA ASP A 285 32.73 -27.41 41.65
C ASP A 285 31.88 -28.31 40.75
N SER A 286 32.48 -29.41 40.27
CA SER A 286 31.73 -30.47 39.61
C SER A 286 31.27 -31.50 40.63
N LEU A 287 29.95 -31.70 40.67
CA LEU A 287 29.19 -32.65 41.47
C LEU A 287 29.60 -34.13 41.32
N ASP A 288 30.56 -34.43 40.42
CA ASP A 288 31.03 -35.78 40.11
C ASP A 288 32.06 -36.33 41.12
N ASP A 289 32.58 -35.50 42.03
CA ASP A 289 33.48 -35.93 43.13
C ASP A 289 32.71 -36.40 44.40
N ILE A 290 31.37 -36.37 44.40
CA ILE A 290 30.53 -36.71 45.58
C ILE A 290 30.06 -38.17 45.59
N LEU A 291 30.17 -38.90 44.48
CA LEU A 291 29.71 -40.29 44.40
C LEU A 291 30.86 -41.23 44.02
N GLY A 292 31.72 -41.54 45.01
CA GLY A 292 32.54 -42.76 44.97
C GLY A 292 31.60 -43.98 44.86
N GLY A 293 31.86 -44.96 44.02
CA GLY A 293 33.09 -45.74 43.90
C GLY A 293 32.76 -47.11 44.45
N ASP A 294 32.68 -48.13 43.59
CA ASP A 294 33.26 -49.45 43.84
C ASP A 294 33.03 -50.41 42.68
N ASP A 295 34.09 -51.18 42.45
CA ASP A 295 34.19 -52.37 41.64
C ASP A 295 33.18 -53.45 42.08
N ASP A 296 32.69 -54.26 41.12
CA ASP A 296 32.75 -55.72 41.18
C ASP A 296 31.93 -56.37 40.05
N MET A 297 32.68 -56.97 39.11
CA MET A 297 32.55 -58.36 38.67
C MET A 297 31.17 -59.07 38.70
N MET A 298 30.82 -59.58 37.51
CA MET A 298 30.24 -60.91 37.24
C MET A 298 28.70 -61.06 37.13
N ASP A 299 28.32 -61.44 35.91
CA ASP A 299 27.54 -62.66 35.59
C ASP A 299 26.01 -62.63 35.77
N PHE A 300 25.31 -62.42 34.65
CA PHE A 300 24.14 -63.24 34.34
C PHE A 300 24.05 -63.48 32.82
N VAL A 301 24.54 -64.64 32.40
CA VAL A 301 24.26 -65.25 31.09
C VAL A 301 23.04 -66.17 31.23
N ASP A 302 22.13 -66.08 30.26
CA ASP A 302 21.42 -67.17 29.55
C ASP A 302 20.36 -66.50 28.66
N ASP A 303 20.68 -66.13 27.42
CA ASP A 303 20.61 -66.92 26.17
C ASP A 303 19.19 -66.94 25.55
N ASP A 304 19.22 -66.88 24.21
CA ASP A 304 18.18 -67.23 23.24
C ASP A 304 17.19 -66.15 22.75
N ASP A 305 17.60 -65.44 21.68
CA ASP A 305 16.83 -65.40 20.42
C ASP A 305 17.60 -64.90 19.16
N GLY A 306 18.93 -64.94 19.14
CA GLY A 306 19.71 -65.04 17.90
C GLY A 306 19.33 -64.08 16.75
N ALA A 307 19.85 -62.86 16.78
CA ALA A 307 20.06 -62.08 15.55
C ALA A 307 21.30 -61.20 15.70
N GLY A 308 22.28 -61.46 14.82
CA GLY A 308 23.65 -60.99 14.94
C GLY A 308 23.87 -59.49 14.75
N TYR A 309 25.04 -59.09 15.24
CA TYR A 309 25.69 -57.81 15.07
C TYR A 309 25.80 -57.38 13.60
N ALA A 310 25.45 -56.12 13.34
CA ALA A 310 26.04 -55.35 12.27
C ALA A 310 26.65 -54.08 12.89
N ASP A 311 27.97 -54.04 12.84
CA ASP A 311 28.84 -52.96 13.29
C ASP A 311 28.58 -51.62 12.57
N ASP A 312 28.85 -50.55 13.32
CA ASP A 312 29.47 -49.30 12.88
C ASP A 312 28.97 -48.61 11.60
N GLN A 313 27.89 -47.83 11.72
CA GLN A 313 27.74 -46.57 10.96
C GLN A 313 27.06 -45.49 11.82
N ILE A 314 27.80 -45.00 12.80
CA ILE A 314 27.49 -43.76 13.52
C ILE A 314 28.18 -42.63 12.77
N ASN A 315 27.44 -41.58 12.39
CA ASN A 315 28.06 -40.41 11.76
C ASN A 315 28.92 -39.62 12.76
N ALA A 316 29.72 -38.65 12.29
CA ALA A 316 30.67 -37.89 13.12
C ALA A 316 30.05 -37.11 14.32
N PHE A 317 28.73 -37.15 14.48
CA PHE A 317 27.99 -36.55 15.60
C PHE A 317 27.32 -37.56 16.53
N GLY A 318 27.69 -38.85 16.46
CA GLY A 318 27.20 -39.83 17.44
C GLY A 318 25.76 -40.31 17.20
N LYS A 319 25.17 -40.06 16.02
CA LYS A 319 23.78 -40.44 15.71
C LYS A 319 23.69 -41.47 14.58
N ARG A 320 22.75 -42.41 14.71
CA ARG A 320 22.41 -43.38 13.66
C ARG A 320 21.64 -42.68 12.52
N PRO A 321 21.98 -42.92 11.24
CA PRO A 321 21.20 -42.39 10.12
C PRO A 321 19.89 -43.19 9.94
N ASN A 322 18.83 -42.50 9.50
CA ASN A 322 17.47 -43.04 9.32
C ASN A 322 17.34 -43.95 8.06
N GLY A 323 18.16 -44.99 7.96
CA GLY A 323 18.16 -45.92 6.83
C GLY A 323 17.02 -46.97 6.82
N HIS A 324 15.98 -46.82 7.66
CA HIS A 324 14.86 -47.79 7.73
C HIS A 324 13.61 -47.36 6.94
N LEU A 325 13.67 -46.21 6.25
CA LEU A 325 12.57 -45.68 5.44
C LEU A 325 13.04 -45.55 3.99
N ASP A 326 13.43 -46.68 3.40
CA ASP A 326 13.47 -46.81 1.94
C ASP A 326 12.21 -47.57 1.48
N ASP A 327 11.63 -47.05 0.39
CA ASP A 327 10.54 -47.59 -0.43
C ASP A 327 9.08 -47.44 0.03
N ILE A 328 8.58 -46.19 -0.05
CA ILE A 328 7.33 -45.96 -0.79
C ILE A 328 7.68 -45.23 -2.09
N GLY A 329 7.61 -46.03 -3.16
CA GLY A 329 7.92 -45.73 -4.54
C GLY A 329 7.51 -44.36 -5.11
N ALA A 330 8.44 -43.89 -5.95
CA ALA A 330 8.23 -43.22 -7.23
C ALA A 330 7.80 -41.75 -7.21
N ASP A 331 8.79 -40.88 -7.47
CA ASP A 331 8.74 -39.80 -8.47
C ASP A 331 7.37 -39.12 -8.65
N VAL A 332 7.00 -38.30 -7.68
CA VAL A 332 6.36 -37.03 -8.03
C VAL A 332 7.33 -35.95 -7.60
N LYS A 333 8.11 -35.45 -8.57
CA LYS A 333 8.54 -34.06 -8.57
C LYS A 333 7.29 -33.22 -8.32
N ARG A 334 6.93 -32.94 -7.07
CA ARG A 334 6.11 -31.79 -6.76
C ARG A 334 7.00 -30.63 -7.11
N LEU A 335 6.90 -30.18 -8.35
CA LEU A 335 7.26 -28.82 -8.70
C LEU A 335 6.58 -27.97 -7.65
N HIS A 336 7.37 -27.43 -6.71
CA HIS A 336 7.02 -26.16 -6.10
C HIS A 336 6.94 -25.18 -7.27
N SER A 337 5.76 -25.06 -7.87
CA SER A 337 5.45 -23.90 -8.67
C SER A 337 5.14 -22.78 -7.68
N SER A 338 6.15 -22.29 -6.97
CA SER A 338 6.13 -20.91 -6.51
C SER A 338 6.19 -20.08 -7.79
N LEU A 339 5.03 -19.83 -8.40
CA LEU A 339 4.93 -18.93 -9.54
C LEU A 339 5.50 -17.60 -9.05
N PRO A 340 6.51 -17.04 -9.75
CA PRO A 340 7.15 -15.82 -9.29
C PRO A 340 6.12 -14.69 -9.23
N LEU A 341 6.15 -13.93 -8.13
CA LEU A 341 5.41 -12.68 -8.00
C LEU A 341 5.69 -11.79 -9.21
N LYS A 342 4.65 -11.37 -9.91
CA LYS A 342 4.74 -10.58 -11.13
C LYS A 342 4.47 -9.12 -10.80
N ALA A 343 5.56 -8.37 -10.62
CA ALA A 343 5.52 -6.92 -10.52
C ALA A 343 5.27 -6.28 -11.90
N HIS A 344 4.65 -5.10 -11.93
CA HIS A 344 4.54 -4.35 -13.17
C HIS A 344 5.92 -3.81 -13.57
N PRO A 345 6.34 -4.01 -14.84
CA PRO A 345 7.59 -3.46 -15.33
C PRO A 345 7.50 -1.93 -15.42
N PRO A 346 8.64 -1.21 -15.36
CA PRO A 346 8.64 0.24 -15.57
C PRO A 346 8.20 0.59 -16.99
N ILE A 347 7.39 1.64 -17.12
CA ILE A 347 6.79 2.06 -18.39
C ILE A 347 7.02 3.56 -18.60
N GLN A 348 7.56 3.91 -19.77
CA GLN A 348 7.59 5.28 -20.27
C GLN A 348 6.37 5.51 -21.17
N PRO A 349 5.43 6.40 -20.82
CA PRO A 349 4.25 6.66 -21.63
C PRO A 349 4.60 7.07 -23.06
N GLY A 350 3.90 6.48 -24.04
CA GLY A 350 4.11 6.76 -25.46
C GLY A 350 5.39 6.17 -26.08
N SER A 351 6.13 5.32 -25.35
CA SER A 351 7.28 4.60 -25.89
C SER A 351 6.89 3.23 -26.47
N THR A 352 7.67 2.73 -27.44
CA THR A 352 7.48 1.39 -28.00
C THR A 352 8.73 0.53 -27.82
N PRO A 353 8.59 -0.80 -27.80
CA PRO A 353 9.72 -1.71 -27.95
C PRO A 353 10.45 -1.50 -29.29
N TRP A 354 11.64 -2.09 -29.41
CA TRP A 354 12.39 -2.14 -30.67
C TRP A 354 11.63 -2.91 -31.75
N ALA A 355 11.45 -2.29 -32.91
CA ALA A 355 10.91 -2.89 -34.12
C ALA A 355 12.00 -2.85 -35.21
N GLY A 356 12.81 -3.92 -35.29
CA GLY A 356 14.05 -3.89 -36.07
C GLY A 356 15.05 -2.92 -35.43
N SER A 357 15.58 -1.98 -36.22
CA SER A 357 16.54 -0.96 -35.74
C SER A 357 15.89 0.35 -35.29
N ARG A 358 14.56 0.42 -35.16
CA ARG A 358 13.84 1.67 -34.82
C ARG A 358 12.83 1.47 -33.71
N ARG A 359 12.59 2.52 -32.93
CA ARG A 359 11.47 2.59 -31.98
C ARG A 359 11.07 4.02 -31.67
N TYR A 360 9.86 4.20 -31.15
CA TYR A 360 9.42 5.45 -30.57
C TYR A 360 9.85 5.54 -29.11
N LEU A 361 10.44 6.65 -28.72
CA LEU A 361 10.75 6.99 -27.32
C LEU A 361 9.58 7.74 -26.67
N CYS A 362 8.83 8.51 -27.46
CA CYS A 362 7.66 9.26 -27.02
C CYS A 362 6.71 9.50 -28.20
N LEU A 363 5.42 9.36 -27.96
CA LEU A 363 4.32 9.65 -28.88
C LEU A 363 3.24 10.38 -28.09
N ASN A 364 2.98 11.64 -28.41
CA ASN A 364 1.97 12.46 -27.77
C ASN A 364 1.24 13.33 -28.82
N LEU A 365 0.48 14.35 -28.38
CA LEU A 365 -0.22 15.29 -29.27
C LEU A 365 0.68 16.38 -29.86
N THR A 366 1.80 16.70 -29.22
CA THR A 366 2.76 17.70 -29.73
C THR A 366 3.56 17.12 -30.90
N GLY A 367 3.93 15.84 -30.82
CA GLY A 367 4.75 15.20 -31.82
C GLY A 367 5.20 13.79 -31.48
N ALA A 368 6.27 13.36 -32.13
CA ALA A 368 6.87 12.04 -31.97
C ALA A 368 8.40 12.14 -31.84
N VAL A 369 8.94 11.39 -30.89
CA VAL A 369 10.38 11.20 -30.74
C VAL A 369 10.69 9.75 -31.02
N TRP A 370 11.57 9.49 -31.99
CA TRP A 370 11.99 8.13 -32.33
C TRP A 370 13.50 8.06 -32.51
N THR A 371 14.02 6.86 -32.31
CA THR A 371 15.45 6.59 -32.37
C THR A 371 15.75 5.46 -33.34
N VAL A 372 16.91 5.54 -33.97
CA VAL A 372 17.47 4.51 -34.86
C VAL A 372 18.77 4.01 -34.29
N ASP A 373 18.89 2.69 -34.15
CA ASP A 373 20.14 2.04 -33.78
C ASP A 373 21.09 1.96 -34.98
N GLN A 374 22.29 2.53 -34.83
CA GLN A 374 23.39 2.52 -35.80
C GLN A 374 24.59 1.71 -35.28
N GLU A 375 24.36 0.79 -34.34
CA GLU A 375 25.33 -0.09 -33.65
C GLU A 375 26.31 0.63 -32.71
N THR A 376 26.91 1.73 -33.19
CA THR A 376 27.90 2.53 -32.44
C THR A 376 27.27 3.67 -31.65
N HIS A 377 26.17 4.21 -32.16
CA HIS A 377 25.44 5.32 -31.58
C HIS A 377 23.97 5.21 -32.00
N HIS A 378 23.14 6.07 -31.44
CA HIS A 378 21.75 6.21 -31.87
C HIS A 378 21.57 7.51 -32.65
N THR A 379 20.62 7.53 -33.59
CA THR A 379 20.17 8.79 -34.21
C THR A 379 18.77 9.08 -33.70
N VAL A 380 18.64 10.15 -32.93
CA VAL A 380 17.35 10.59 -32.37
C VAL A 380 16.75 11.64 -33.29
N THR A 381 15.49 11.44 -33.67
CA THR A 381 14.71 12.40 -34.46
C THR A 381 13.48 12.84 -33.66
N VAL A 382 13.29 14.16 -33.59
CA VAL A 382 12.12 14.80 -33.00
C VAL A 382 11.31 15.44 -34.12
N GLU A 383 10.08 14.98 -34.26
CA GLU A 383 9.12 15.45 -35.27
C GLU A 383 7.93 16.11 -34.57
N PHE A 384 7.51 17.27 -35.05
CA PHE A 384 6.33 17.99 -34.56
C PHE A 384 5.17 17.85 -35.54
N TYR A 385 3.95 17.75 -35.02
CA TYR A 385 2.76 17.75 -35.88
C TYR A 385 2.46 19.15 -36.40
N ASP A 386 2.68 20.17 -35.57
CA ASP A 386 2.65 21.57 -35.98
C ASP A 386 4.05 22.07 -36.33
N ARG A 387 4.35 22.07 -37.63
CA ARG A 387 5.63 22.54 -38.17
C ARG A 387 5.75 24.07 -38.24
N GLU A 388 4.65 24.79 -38.04
CA GLU A 388 4.66 26.25 -37.96
C GLU A 388 5.14 26.69 -36.58
N ALA A 389 4.72 25.97 -35.53
CA ALA A 389 5.17 26.20 -34.15
C ALA A 389 6.65 25.81 -33.94
N HIS A 390 7.03 24.58 -34.33
CA HIS A 390 8.37 24.06 -34.09
C HIS A 390 8.94 23.32 -35.30
N ARG A 391 10.26 23.44 -35.52
CA ARG A 391 10.95 22.74 -36.61
C ARG A 391 11.49 21.40 -36.14
N ASP A 392 11.26 20.37 -36.96
CA ASP A 392 11.84 19.05 -36.77
C ASP A 392 13.37 19.13 -36.68
N PHE A 393 13.96 18.29 -35.84
CA PHE A 393 15.41 18.19 -35.71
C PHE A 393 15.84 16.76 -35.42
N HIS A 394 17.06 16.44 -35.83
CA HIS A 394 17.71 15.18 -35.48
C HIS A 394 19.14 15.44 -35.01
N PHE A 395 19.67 14.52 -34.21
CA PHE A 395 21.05 14.60 -33.75
C PHE A 395 21.62 13.19 -33.48
N THR A 396 22.94 13.12 -33.51
CA THR A 396 23.70 11.92 -33.14
C THR A 396 23.76 11.81 -31.63
N ASP A 397 23.32 10.68 -31.11
CA ASP A 397 23.25 10.36 -29.69
C ASP A 397 24.30 9.30 -29.30
N PRO A 398 25.42 9.73 -28.67
CA PRO A 398 26.44 8.82 -28.17
C PRO A 398 26.08 8.20 -26.81
N TYR A 399 25.04 8.70 -26.12
CA TYR A 399 24.64 8.26 -24.77
C TYR A 399 23.58 7.14 -24.81
N MET A 400 23.02 6.86 -25.99
CA MET A 400 22.01 5.83 -26.21
C MET A 400 20.77 6.06 -25.33
N TYR A 401 20.16 7.24 -25.45
CA TYR A 401 18.93 7.62 -24.77
C TYR A 401 17.82 6.60 -25.04
N ASP A 402 17.21 6.15 -23.96
CA ASP A 402 16.19 5.09 -23.98
C ASP A 402 14.82 5.56 -23.53
N LYS A 403 14.72 6.80 -23.03
CA LYS A 403 13.48 7.45 -22.58
C LYS A 403 13.45 8.88 -23.09
N ALA A 404 12.27 9.33 -23.48
CA ALA A 404 12.04 10.72 -23.84
C ALA A 404 10.65 11.21 -23.40
N CYS A 405 10.55 12.52 -23.17
CA CYS A 405 9.29 13.24 -23.05
C CYS A 405 9.33 14.47 -23.95
N LEU A 406 8.18 14.84 -24.50
CA LEU A 406 8.02 16.00 -25.37
C LEU A 406 6.88 16.87 -24.84
N ASN A 407 7.05 18.18 -24.85
CA ASN A 407 5.97 19.15 -24.70
C ASN A 407 6.29 20.41 -25.54
N ASP A 408 5.46 21.43 -25.44
CA ASP A 408 5.63 22.66 -26.24
C ASP A 408 6.87 23.48 -25.80
N ASN A 409 7.37 23.29 -24.59
CA ASN A 409 8.53 24.02 -24.07
C ASN A 409 9.87 23.36 -24.44
N GLY A 410 9.92 22.02 -24.56
CA GLY A 410 11.16 21.31 -24.84
C GLY A 410 11.03 19.79 -24.93
N THR A 411 12.15 19.15 -25.26
CA THR A 411 12.31 17.70 -25.21
C THR A 411 13.26 17.30 -24.10
N LEU A 412 12.86 16.29 -23.34
CA LEU A 412 13.62 15.68 -22.27
C LEU A 412 14.06 14.28 -22.70
N PHE A 413 15.30 13.91 -22.38
CA PHE A 413 15.88 12.60 -22.66
C PHE A 413 16.55 12.05 -21.41
N ALA A 414 16.55 10.72 -21.28
CA ALA A 414 17.42 10.03 -20.35
C ALA A 414 17.96 8.73 -20.95
N ASN A 415 19.10 8.29 -20.44
CA ASN A 415 19.69 7.00 -20.75
C ASN A 415 19.82 6.14 -19.49
N SER A 416 19.84 4.83 -19.69
CA SER A 416 20.24 3.88 -18.67
C SER A 416 21.77 3.86 -18.53
N PRO A 417 22.31 3.57 -17.33
CA PRO A 417 23.76 3.53 -17.13
C PRO A 417 24.37 2.41 -17.98
N SER A 418 25.47 2.71 -18.68
CA SER A 418 26.25 1.76 -19.51
C SER A 418 27.67 1.69 -18.96
N ASP A 419 28.40 0.58 -19.13
CA ASP A 419 29.70 0.27 -18.49
C ASP A 419 30.59 1.51 -18.23
N GLY A 420 30.64 1.96 -16.97
CA GLY A 420 31.46 3.09 -16.50
C GLY A 420 30.84 4.50 -16.64
N SER A 421 29.66 4.65 -17.26
CA SER A 421 28.95 5.92 -17.43
C SER A 421 27.66 5.99 -16.58
N PRO A 422 27.45 7.07 -15.80
CA PRO A 422 26.24 7.24 -15.01
C PRO A 422 25.02 7.57 -15.89
N ALA A 423 23.83 7.27 -15.36
CA ALA A 423 22.58 7.70 -16.00
C ALA A 423 22.53 9.23 -16.11
N THR A 424 22.20 9.73 -17.29
CA THR A 424 22.21 11.16 -17.61
C THR A 424 20.80 11.60 -17.98
N ILE A 425 20.41 12.77 -17.50
CA ILE A 425 19.19 13.48 -17.92
C ILE A 425 19.63 14.66 -18.78
N PHE A 426 19.04 14.76 -19.97
CA PHE A 426 19.31 15.83 -20.93
C PHE A 426 18.03 16.56 -21.29
N TYR A 427 17.97 17.86 -21.04
CA TYR A 427 16.85 18.70 -21.43
C TYR A 427 17.27 19.68 -22.52
N ARG A 428 16.47 19.72 -23.59
CA ARG A 428 16.64 20.62 -24.72
C ARG A 428 15.37 21.45 -24.92
N PRO A 429 15.36 22.73 -24.54
CA PRO A 429 14.22 23.62 -24.81
C PRO A 429 14.05 23.88 -26.32
N HIS A 430 12.82 24.13 -26.75
CA HIS A 430 12.48 24.41 -28.16
C HIS A 430 12.75 25.86 -28.54
N GLU A 431 12.43 26.79 -27.65
CA GLU A 431 12.61 28.22 -27.85
C GLU A 431 13.36 28.81 -26.66
N THR A 432 14.47 29.50 -26.93
CA THR A 432 15.21 30.23 -25.89
C THR A 432 15.82 31.51 -26.43
N TRP A 433 15.83 32.56 -25.62
CA TRP A 433 16.44 33.85 -25.95
C TRP A 433 17.96 33.87 -25.71
N THR A 434 18.51 32.83 -25.10
CA THR A 434 19.94 32.71 -24.74
C THR A 434 20.69 31.78 -25.68
N THR A 435 22.01 31.94 -25.77
CA THR A 435 22.89 31.16 -26.67
C THR A 435 23.18 29.72 -26.22
N ARG A 436 22.95 29.36 -24.95
CA ARG A 436 23.11 27.99 -24.40
C ARG A 436 22.09 27.73 -23.31
N ALA A 437 21.01 27.04 -23.67
CA ALA A 437 19.94 26.71 -22.73
C ALA A 437 19.71 25.21 -22.56
N ASP A 438 20.36 24.37 -23.36
CA ASP A 438 20.34 22.94 -23.16
C ASP A 438 21.27 22.57 -22.00
N TRP A 439 20.83 21.64 -21.15
CA TRP A 439 21.60 21.26 -19.97
C TRP A 439 21.50 19.76 -19.72
N ARG A 440 22.54 19.23 -19.09
CA ARG A 440 22.69 17.81 -18.76
C ARG A 440 23.07 17.68 -17.29
N THR A 441 22.52 16.68 -16.62
CA THR A 441 22.96 16.27 -15.28
C THR A 441 23.15 14.77 -15.23
N GLN A 442 24.14 14.32 -14.46
CA GLN A 442 24.37 12.92 -14.18
C GLN A 442 23.75 12.55 -12.84
N LEU A 443 23.23 11.32 -12.75
CA LEU A 443 22.75 10.74 -11.51
C LEU A 443 23.90 10.04 -10.77
N PRO A 444 23.78 9.87 -9.44
CA PRO A 444 24.73 9.08 -8.65
C PRO A 444 24.91 7.65 -9.18
N GLU A 445 26.07 7.05 -8.92
CA GLU A 445 26.37 5.68 -9.34
C GLU A 445 25.35 4.66 -8.80
N GLY A 446 25.03 3.67 -9.64
CA GLY A 446 24.03 2.63 -9.36
C GLY A 446 22.58 3.13 -9.36
N GLU A 447 22.30 4.36 -9.80
CA GLU A 447 20.95 4.89 -9.98
C GLU A 447 20.59 4.99 -11.46
N GLN A 448 19.45 4.42 -11.86
CA GLN A 448 18.93 4.48 -13.23
C GLN A 448 17.55 5.13 -13.26
N VAL A 449 17.24 5.85 -14.32
CA VAL A 449 15.91 6.43 -14.54
C VAL A 449 14.94 5.34 -15.01
N ARG A 450 13.84 5.13 -14.29
CA ARG A 450 12.76 4.21 -14.66
C ARG A 450 11.72 4.88 -15.56
N ALA A 451 11.30 6.10 -15.20
CA ALA A 451 10.37 6.89 -15.99
C ALA A 451 10.67 8.39 -15.86
N LEU A 452 10.30 9.14 -16.89
CA LEU A 452 10.40 10.58 -16.97
C LEU A 452 9.01 11.20 -17.17
N ALA A 453 8.81 12.38 -16.60
CA ALA A 453 7.70 13.25 -16.93
C ALA A 453 8.19 14.69 -17.12
N LEU A 454 7.53 15.42 -18.01
CA LEU A 454 7.83 16.80 -18.32
C LEU A 454 6.53 17.60 -18.24
N SER A 455 6.52 18.64 -17.41
CA SER A 455 5.42 19.60 -17.33
C SER A 455 5.86 20.98 -17.81
N ASP A 456 4.94 21.95 -17.79
CA ASP A 456 5.23 23.34 -18.14
C ASP A 456 6.15 24.05 -17.13
N SER A 457 6.40 23.44 -15.97
CA SER A 457 7.13 24.08 -14.87
C SER A 457 8.27 23.22 -14.32
N TYR A 458 8.14 21.89 -14.38
CA TYR A 458 9.06 20.97 -13.75
C TYR A 458 9.39 19.77 -14.64
N ILE A 459 10.58 19.23 -14.42
CA ILE A 459 11.06 17.96 -14.94
C ILE A 459 11.05 16.97 -13.78
N VAL A 460 10.52 15.78 -14.03
CA VAL A 460 10.39 14.73 -13.01
C VAL A 460 11.10 13.48 -13.51
N ALA A 461 11.95 12.91 -12.67
CA ALA A 461 12.58 11.62 -12.93
C ALA A 461 12.36 10.70 -11.74
N VAL A 462 11.79 9.52 -12.00
CA VAL A 462 11.65 8.47 -10.99
C VAL A 462 12.69 7.39 -11.25
N THR A 463 13.42 6.98 -10.22
CA THR A 463 14.64 6.17 -10.38
C THR A 463 14.54 4.77 -9.76
N SER A 464 15.54 3.92 -10.01
CA SER A 464 15.61 2.55 -9.47
C SER A 464 15.76 2.45 -7.97
N LYS A 465 16.21 3.52 -7.31
CA LYS A 465 16.28 3.61 -5.85
C LYS A 465 14.97 4.13 -5.25
N ASP A 466 13.92 4.25 -6.07
CA ASP A 466 12.60 4.79 -5.74
C ASP A 466 12.65 6.25 -5.31
N TYR A 467 13.64 7.00 -5.81
CA TYR A 467 13.67 8.45 -5.66
C TYR A 467 12.82 9.11 -6.73
N VAL A 468 12.02 10.09 -6.32
CA VAL A 468 11.39 11.08 -7.19
C VAL A 468 12.27 12.33 -7.13
N ARG A 469 12.87 12.66 -8.27
CA ARG A 469 13.74 13.82 -8.45
C ARG A 469 13.00 14.85 -9.29
N VAL A 470 12.78 16.02 -8.72
CA VAL A 470 12.12 17.15 -9.38
C VAL A 470 13.15 18.23 -9.66
N TYR A 471 13.24 18.63 -10.92
CA TYR A 471 14.09 19.71 -11.39
C TYR A 471 13.21 20.83 -11.96
N THR A 472 13.69 22.06 -11.86
CA THR A 472 13.17 23.16 -12.68
C THR A 472 13.56 22.93 -14.15
N LEU A 473 12.84 23.56 -15.10
CA LEU A 473 13.13 23.42 -16.54
C LEU A 473 14.58 23.75 -16.92
N PHE A 474 15.24 24.64 -16.18
CA PHE A 474 16.62 25.07 -16.44
C PHE A 474 17.67 24.38 -15.54
N GLY A 475 17.32 23.25 -14.93
CA GLY A 475 18.30 22.33 -14.34
C GLY A 475 18.63 22.52 -12.87
N THR A 476 17.94 23.44 -12.18
CA THR A 476 18.07 23.52 -10.71
C THR A 476 17.30 22.36 -10.06
N PRO A 477 17.94 21.49 -9.24
CA PRO A 477 17.25 20.49 -8.45
C PRO A 477 16.32 21.19 -7.45
N PHE A 478 15.03 20.88 -7.48
CA PHE A 478 14.00 21.53 -6.67
C PHE A 478 13.61 20.67 -5.46
N LYS A 479 13.33 19.39 -5.66
CA LYS A 479 12.91 18.46 -4.61
C LYS A 479 13.43 17.05 -4.90
N VAL A 480 13.88 16.33 -3.87
CA VAL A 480 14.24 14.91 -3.97
C VAL A 480 13.69 14.20 -2.75
N TYR A 481 12.89 13.16 -2.97
CA TYR A 481 12.32 12.34 -1.91
C TYR A 481 12.17 10.90 -2.39
N ARG A 482 11.95 9.97 -1.46
CA ARG A 482 11.74 8.56 -1.77
C ARG A 482 10.26 8.24 -1.71
N GLN A 483 9.71 7.64 -2.77
CA GLN A 483 8.34 7.11 -2.73
C GLN A 483 8.33 5.74 -2.02
N LYS A 484 7.19 5.35 -1.43
CA LYS A 484 7.11 4.13 -0.59
C LYS A 484 6.82 2.85 -1.38
N SER A 485 6.36 2.99 -2.62
CA SER A 485 6.17 1.89 -3.60
C SER A 485 7.29 1.84 -4.63
N GLN A 486 7.54 0.67 -5.20
CA GLN A 486 8.59 0.50 -6.19
C GLN A 486 8.19 1.17 -7.52
N ALA A 487 9.01 2.07 -8.04
CA ALA A 487 8.65 2.92 -9.17
C ALA A 487 8.32 2.19 -10.49
N VAL A 488 7.15 2.49 -11.06
CA VAL A 488 6.69 1.96 -12.35
C VAL A 488 6.68 3.07 -13.40
N THR A 489 5.98 4.16 -13.13
CA THR A 489 5.83 5.25 -14.11
C THR A 489 5.52 6.58 -13.41
N CYS A 490 5.57 7.68 -14.17
CA CYS A 490 5.20 9.01 -13.69
C CYS A 490 4.61 9.86 -14.81
N ALA A 491 3.76 10.81 -14.43
CA ALA A 491 3.20 11.83 -15.30
C ALA A 491 3.23 13.19 -14.58
N ALA A 492 3.21 14.29 -15.31
CA ALA A 492 3.23 15.63 -14.72
C ALA A 492 2.39 16.61 -15.55
N TRP A 493 1.75 17.55 -14.88
CA TRP A 493 0.96 18.62 -15.50
C TRP A 493 1.05 19.89 -14.66
N ARG A 494 1.50 20.99 -15.26
CA ARG A 494 1.83 22.25 -14.56
C ARG A 494 2.70 22.00 -13.31
N ASN A 495 2.13 22.18 -12.11
CA ASN A 495 2.80 21.99 -10.82
C ASN A 495 2.47 20.64 -10.17
N TYR A 496 1.61 19.84 -10.79
CA TYR A 496 1.18 18.55 -10.27
C TYR A 496 2.05 17.44 -10.85
N ILE A 497 2.42 16.51 -9.99
CA ILE A 497 3.14 15.30 -10.35
C ILE A 497 2.32 14.11 -9.88
N MET A 498 2.19 13.12 -10.74
CA MET A 498 1.68 11.80 -10.42
C MET A 498 2.80 10.78 -10.53
N SER A 499 3.07 10.04 -9.46
CA SER A 499 3.95 8.87 -9.49
C SER A 499 3.15 7.60 -9.22
N ILE A 500 3.47 6.52 -9.93
CA ILE A 500 2.84 5.21 -9.79
C ILE A 500 3.93 4.18 -9.48
N GLY A 501 3.67 3.31 -8.51
CA GLY A 501 4.57 2.22 -8.13
C GLY A 501 3.86 0.91 -7.80
N ASN A 502 4.62 -0.18 -7.78
CA ASN A 502 4.16 -1.50 -7.32
C ASN A 502 3.96 -1.46 -5.80
N GLY A 503 2.71 -1.70 -5.39
CA GLY A 503 2.27 -1.84 -4.01
C GLY A 503 2.17 -3.31 -3.58
N PRO A 504 1.31 -3.62 -2.59
CA PRO A 504 1.18 -4.98 -2.05
C PRO A 504 0.64 -5.96 -3.09
N VAL A 505 0.83 -7.25 -2.82
CA VAL A 505 0.29 -8.34 -3.65
C VAL A 505 -1.24 -8.26 -3.67
N GLY A 506 -1.83 -8.34 -4.87
CA GLY A 506 -3.26 -8.32 -5.06
C GLY A 506 -3.93 -9.64 -4.63
N PRO A 507 -5.27 -9.70 -4.69
CA PRO A 507 -6.08 -10.83 -4.20
C PRO A 507 -5.70 -12.19 -4.81
N ASP A 508 -5.27 -12.20 -6.08
CA ASP A 508 -4.81 -13.39 -6.82
C ASP A 508 -3.49 -13.97 -6.28
N GLY A 509 -2.80 -13.28 -5.36
CA GLY A 509 -1.53 -13.75 -4.77
C GLY A 509 -0.35 -13.79 -5.76
N ARG A 510 -0.55 -13.37 -7.02
CA ARG A 510 0.44 -13.47 -8.11
C ARG A 510 0.90 -12.14 -8.69
N HIS A 511 0.02 -11.13 -8.70
CA HIS A 511 0.27 -9.81 -9.29
C HIS A 511 0.33 -8.75 -8.20
N THR A 512 1.23 -7.78 -8.31
CA THR A 512 1.25 -6.63 -7.38
C THR A 512 0.17 -5.62 -7.77
N THR A 513 -0.55 -5.07 -6.81
CA THR A 513 -1.41 -3.90 -7.03
C THR A 513 -0.56 -2.67 -7.35
N LEU A 514 -1.08 -1.73 -8.13
CA LEU A 514 -0.42 -0.44 -8.37
C LEU A 514 -0.94 0.60 -7.39
N ARG A 515 -0.04 1.40 -6.81
CA ARG A 515 -0.37 2.56 -5.99
C ARG A 515 0.06 3.84 -6.69
N TYR A 516 -0.72 4.90 -6.54
CA TYR A 516 -0.44 6.21 -7.11
C TYR A 516 -0.39 7.29 -6.02
N THR A 517 0.42 8.32 -6.26
CA THR A 517 0.51 9.52 -5.43
C THR A 517 0.41 10.72 -6.34
N VAL A 518 -0.41 11.71 -5.97
CA VAL A 518 -0.54 12.99 -6.67
C VAL A 518 -0.16 14.11 -5.71
N GLU A 519 0.86 14.90 -6.08
CA GLU A 519 1.31 16.05 -5.28
C GLU A 519 1.42 17.31 -6.12
N ASN A 520 1.16 18.47 -5.50
CA ASN A 520 1.46 19.78 -6.03
C ASN A 520 2.82 20.25 -5.49
N VAL A 521 3.84 20.19 -6.33
CA VAL A 521 5.22 20.48 -5.94
C VAL A 521 5.44 21.93 -5.54
N LYS A 522 4.74 22.87 -6.20
CA LYS A 522 4.92 24.29 -5.93
C LYS A 522 4.33 24.70 -4.58
N ARG A 523 3.22 24.06 -4.17
CA ARG A 523 2.54 24.32 -2.89
C ARG A 523 2.97 23.38 -1.77
N ASP A 524 3.75 22.35 -2.10
CA ASP A 524 4.12 21.25 -1.20
C ASP A 524 2.90 20.56 -0.56
N GLU A 525 1.87 20.34 -1.37
CA GLU A 525 0.59 19.77 -0.96
C GLU A 525 0.42 18.39 -1.58
N ILE A 526 0.11 17.38 -0.76
CA ILE A 526 -0.19 16.04 -1.25
C ILE A 526 -1.70 15.93 -1.44
N CYS A 527 -2.14 15.84 -2.70
CA CYS A 527 -3.54 15.69 -3.04
C CYS A 527 -4.02 14.27 -2.73
N GLN A 528 -3.28 13.24 -3.17
CA GLN A 528 -3.54 11.83 -2.88
C GLN A 528 -2.23 11.12 -2.54
N ASN A 529 -2.22 10.28 -1.49
CA ASN A 529 -1.02 9.64 -0.96
C ASN A 529 -1.16 8.11 -1.01
N GLU A 530 -0.42 7.46 -1.90
CA GLU A 530 -0.37 6.01 -2.05
C GLU A 530 -1.73 5.30 -2.13
N ASP A 531 -2.67 5.92 -2.83
CA ASP A 531 -3.98 5.33 -3.09
C ASP A 531 -3.88 4.27 -4.22
N THR A 532 -4.87 3.41 -4.35
CA THR A 532 -4.82 2.25 -5.25
C THR A 532 -5.29 2.61 -6.66
N VAL A 533 -4.55 2.19 -7.68
CA VAL A 533 -4.97 2.32 -9.08
C VAL A 533 -6.05 1.27 -9.35
N ALA A 534 -7.21 1.70 -9.86
CA ALA A 534 -8.35 0.82 -10.14
C ALA A 534 -8.14 -0.03 -11.40
N LEU A 535 -7.28 -1.05 -11.31
CA LEU A 535 -7.08 -2.03 -12.37
C LEU A 535 -7.81 -3.35 -12.03
N PRO A 536 -8.48 -3.99 -13.01
CA PRO A 536 -8.99 -5.34 -12.84
C PRO A 536 -7.89 -6.36 -12.54
N GLU A 537 -8.26 -7.50 -11.95
CA GLU A 537 -7.30 -8.55 -11.60
C GLU A 537 -6.55 -9.08 -12.85
N GLY A 538 -5.23 -9.12 -12.76
CA GLY A 538 -4.35 -9.54 -13.88
C GLY A 538 -4.22 -8.52 -15.01
N ALA A 539 -4.94 -7.38 -14.98
CA ALA A 539 -4.77 -6.30 -15.93
C ALA A 539 -3.46 -5.54 -15.68
N THR A 540 -2.93 -4.94 -16.74
CA THR A 540 -1.70 -4.14 -16.69
C THR A 540 -1.96 -2.72 -17.14
N LEU A 541 -1.28 -1.76 -16.52
CA LEU A 541 -1.29 -0.37 -16.97
C LEU A 541 -0.57 -0.28 -18.32
N GLN A 542 -1.22 0.31 -19.33
CA GLN A 542 -0.58 0.57 -20.63
C GLN A 542 -0.03 1.98 -20.71
N SER A 543 -0.79 2.98 -20.25
CA SER A 543 -0.37 4.37 -20.31
C SER A 543 -0.99 5.19 -19.18
N VAL A 544 -0.26 6.24 -18.79
CA VAL A 544 -0.70 7.27 -17.83
C VAL A 544 -0.37 8.64 -18.41
N PHE A 545 -1.31 9.56 -18.33
CA PHE A 545 -1.12 10.95 -18.77
C PHE A 545 -2.16 11.84 -18.11
N PHE A 546 -1.94 13.14 -18.13
CA PHE A 546 -2.96 14.11 -17.74
C PHE A 546 -3.78 14.51 -18.98
N SER A 547 -5.05 14.84 -18.77
CA SER A 547 -5.84 15.55 -19.77
C SER A 547 -5.28 16.97 -20.00
N ASP A 548 -5.70 17.62 -21.08
CA ASP A 548 -5.43 19.05 -21.33
C ASP A 548 -5.89 19.95 -20.16
N ASN A 549 -7.00 19.58 -19.52
CA ASN A 549 -7.55 20.21 -18.32
C ASN A 549 -6.82 19.84 -17.01
N GLY A 550 -5.89 18.89 -17.07
CA GLY A 550 -5.04 18.52 -15.94
C GLY A 550 -5.62 17.48 -15.01
N ASP A 551 -6.53 16.64 -15.49
CA ASP A 551 -7.05 15.50 -14.72
C ASP A 551 -6.27 14.22 -15.07
N PRO A 552 -5.82 13.43 -14.08
CA PRO A 552 -5.11 12.18 -14.35
C PRO A 552 -5.98 11.17 -15.09
N CYS A 553 -5.45 10.61 -16.17
CA CYS A 553 -6.06 9.56 -16.96
C CYS A 553 -5.13 8.33 -17.02
N ILE A 554 -5.72 7.15 -16.96
CA ILE A 554 -5.03 5.89 -17.19
C ILE A 554 -5.75 5.09 -18.26
N TYR A 555 -4.97 4.30 -19.00
CA TYR A 555 -5.49 3.35 -19.96
C TYR A 555 -4.91 1.97 -19.65
N ASP A 556 -5.78 0.99 -19.48
CA ASP A 556 -5.41 -0.35 -19.06
C ASP A 556 -5.29 -1.33 -20.24
N SER A 557 -4.86 -2.56 -19.95
CA SER A 557 -4.79 -3.62 -20.95
C SER A 557 -6.14 -4.23 -21.30
N THR A 558 -7.20 -3.93 -20.55
CA THR A 558 -8.56 -4.38 -20.87
C THR A 558 -9.21 -3.52 -21.94
N GLY A 559 -8.68 -2.31 -22.17
CA GLY A 559 -9.14 -1.37 -23.18
C GLY A 559 -10.03 -0.27 -22.62
N VAL A 560 -10.00 -0.06 -21.30
CA VAL A 560 -10.81 0.93 -20.60
C VAL A 560 -9.96 2.16 -20.29
N LEU A 561 -10.49 3.32 -20.66
CA LEU A 561 -9.97 4.64 -20.30
C LEU A 561 -10.63 5.09 -19.01
N LEU A 562 -9.83 5.31 -17.96
CA LEU A 562 -10.30 5.80 -16.66
C LEU A 562 -9.77 7.21 -16.42
N VAL A 563 -10.59 8.08 -15.84
CA VAL A 563 -10.20 9.41 -15.34
C VAL A 563 -10.34 9.44 -13.82
N LEU A 564 -9.44 10.15 -13.15
CA LEU A 564 -9.54 10.36 -11.72
C LEU A 564 -10.40 11.59 -11.42
N GLN A 565 -11.53 11.40 -10.74
CA GLN A 565 -12.45 12.47 -10.32
C GLN A 565 -12.24 12.80 -8.83
N GLY A 566 -12.40 14.07 -8.42
CA GLY A 566 -12.33 14.48 -7.01
C GLY A 566 -10.92 14.44 -6.41
N TRP A 567 -9.89 14.28 -7.22
CA TRP A 567 -8.52 14.03 -6.79
C TRP A 567 -7.82 15.21 -6.11
N ARG A 568 -8.30 16.43 -6.33
CA ARG A 568 -7.72 17.65 -5.74
C ARG A 568 -7.98 17.74 -4.23
N THR A 569 -9.01 17.06 -3.74
CA THR A 569 -9.39 16.94 -2.32
C THR A 569 -9.02 15.55 -1.79
N PRO A 570 -8.19 15.45 -0.73
CA PRO A 570 -7.82 14.17 -0.15
C PRO A 570 -9.04 13.33 0.26
N GLY A 571 -9.04 12.04 -0.08
CA GLY A 571 -10.09 11.09 0.31
C GLY A 571 -11.38 11.12 -0.53
N GLN A 572 -11.50 12.00 -1.52
CA GLN A 572 -12.65 12.04 -2.44
C GLN A 572 -12.34 11.48 -3.85
N ALA A 573 -11.13 10.98 -4.05
CA ALA A 573 -10.67 10.50 -5.35
C ALA A 573 -11.39 9.21 -5.75
N ARG A 574 -11.82 9.13 -7.01
CA ARG A 574 -12.40 7.90 -7.60
C ARG A 574 -12.05 7.79 -9.08
N TRP A 575 -11.73 6.57 -9.51
CA TRP A 575 -11.52 6.26 -10.92
C TRP A 575 -12.87 6.04 -11.60
N VAL A 576 -13.15 6.81 -12.66
CA VAL A 576 -14.39 6.76 -13.42
C VAL A 576 -14.10 6.33 -14.85
N PRO A 577 -14.78 5.29 -15.40
CA PRO A 577 -14.59 4.88 -16.78
C PRO A 577 -15.22 5.91 -17.73
N LEU A 578 -14.42 6.46 -18.64
CA LEU A 578 -14.87 7.39 -19.69
C LEU A 578 -15.18 6.68 -21.00
N LEU A 579 -14.46 5.60 -21.31
CA LEU A 579 -14.60 4.88 -22.57
C LEU A 579 -14.14 3.44 -22.43
N ASP A 580 -14.97 2.49 -22.88
CA ASP A 580 -14.54 1.12 -23.16
C ASP A 580 -14.34 0.94 -24.67
N THR A 581 -13.09 0.79 -25.07
CA THR A 581 -12.74 0.69 -26.50
C THR A 581 -13.21 -0.59 -27.16
N LYS A 582 -13.52 -1.66 -26.38
CA LYS A 582 -14.05 -2.92 -26.91
C LYS A 582 -15.54 -2.84 -27.23
N GLN A 583 -16.26 -1.95 -26.57
CA GLN A 583 -17.72 -1.78 -26.73
C GLN A 583 -18.09 -0.75 -27.82
N MET A 584 -17.10 -0.18 -28.51
CA MET A 584 -17.38 0.82 -29.55
C MET A 584 -18.19 0.24 -30.71
N ALA A 585 -19.19 1.01 -31.17
CA ALA A 585 -20.12 0.61 -32.24
C ALA A 585 -19.44 0.12 -33.54
N ARG A 586 -18.25 0.62 -33.86
CA ARG A 586 -17.45 0.18 -35.03
C ARG A 586 -17.00 -1.29 -34.95
N LEU A 587 -16.85 -1.83 -33.74
CA LEU A 587 -16.45 -3.22 -33.51
C LEU A 587 -17.65 -4.18 -33.49
N ALA A 588 -18.88 -3.68 -33.36
CA ALA A 588 -20.10 -4.49 -33.34
C ALA A 588 -20.31 -5.32 -34.63
N GLY A 589 -19.66 -4.93 -35.73
CA GLY A 589 -19.66 -5.67 -37.00
C GLY A 589 -18.75 -6.91 -37.05
N GLY A 590 -17.98 -7.22 -35.99
CA GLY A 590 -17.29 -8.50 -35.77
C GLY A 590 -16.18 -8.92 -36.76
N ARG A 591 -15.83 -8.08 -37.75
CA ARG A 591 -14.95 -8.49 -38.86
C ARG A 591 -13.47 -8.17 -38.68
N LYS A 592 -13.06 -7.43 -37.65
CA LYS A 592 -11.66 -6.98 -37.48
C LYS A 592 -11.25 -6.95 -36.00
N GLU A 593 -10.17 -7.65 -35.67
CA GLU A 593 -9.46 -7.47 -34.40
C GLU A 593 -8.68 -6.15 -34.47
N GLU A 594 -9.11 -5.18 -33.67
CA GLU A 594 -8.49 -3.86 -33.56
C GLU A 594 -8.08 -3.60 -32.12
N THR A 595 -6.90 -3.03 -31.97
CA THR A 595 -6.28 -2.62 -30.70
C THR A 595 -6.02 -1.12 -30.77
N TYR A 596 -6.11 -0.45 -29.62
CA TYR A 596 -5.99 1.00 -29.57
C TYR A 596 -4.79 1.39 -28.72
N TRP A 597 -3.94 2.25 -29.28
CA TRP A 597 -2.79 2.79 -28.57
C TRP A 597 -3.11 4.21 -28.07
N PRO A 598 -3.23 4.42 -26.75
CA PRO A 598 -3.64 5.70 -26.19
C PRO A 598 -2.55 6.76 -26.41
N VAL A 599 -2.94 7.95 -26.88
CA VAL A 599 -2.03 9.09 -27.07
C VAL A 599 -2.33 10.18 -26.06
N ALA A 600 -3.58 10.62 -25.95
CA ALA A 600 -3.97 11.67 -25.01
C ALA A 600 -5.49 11.77 -24.83
N VAL A 601 -5.89 12.55 -23.82
CA VAL A 601 -7.25 13.08 -23.69
C VAL A 601 -7.17 14.60 -23.81
N ALA A 602 -7.82 15.14 -24.84
CA ALA A 602 -7.86 16.57 -25.10
C ALA A 602 -9.17 16.94 -25.78
N GLN A 603 -9.63 18.17 -25.61
CA GLN A 603 -10.84 18.70 -26.26
C GLN A 603 -12.08 17.80 -26.05
N ASP A 604 -12.22 17.23 -24.83
CA ASP A 604 -13.26 16.28 -24.46
C ASP A 604 -13.33 15.03 -25.36
N LYS A 605 -12.20 14.62 -25.94
CA LYS A 605 -12.06 13.44 -26.80
C LYS A 605 -10.86 12.58 -26.44
N PHE A 606 -11.00 11.28 -26.69
CA PHE A 606 -9.90 10.32 -26.61
C PHE A 606 -9.15 10.27 -27.94
N HIS A 607 -7.85 10.59 -27.89
CA HIS A 607 -6.96 10.53 -29.04
C HIS A 607 -6.12 9.26 -28.96
N CYS A 608 -6.19 8.43 -30.00
CA CYS A 608 -5.45 7.16 -30.04
C CYS A 608 -5.07 6.76 -31.47
N ILE A 609 -4.14 5.81 -31.57
CA ILE A 609 -3.75 5.19 -32.83
C ILE A 609 -4.46 3.85 -32.95
N ILE A 610 -5.13 3.63 -34.08
CA ILE A 610 -5.80 2.36 -34.39
C ILE A 610 -4.76 1.39 -34.94
N LEU A 611 -4.60 0.27 -34.27
CA LEU A 611 -3.77 -0.85 -34.70
C LEU A 611 -4.68 -1.96 -35.22
N LYS A 612 -4.31 -2.54 -36.37
CA LYS A 612 -5.11 -3.55 -37.08
C LYS A 612 -4.36 -4.87 -37.07
N GLY A 613 -5.09 -5.99 -36.98
CA GLY A 613 -4.49 -7.31 -37.11
C GLY A 613 -3.76 -7.80 -35.85
N GLY A 614 -4.16 -7.30 -34.68
CA GLY A 614 -3.62 -7.75 -33.39
C GLY A 614 -2.29 -7.10 -32.97
N ASP A 615 -1.78 -6.13 -33.75
CA ASP A 615 -0.59 -5.36 -33.38
C ASP A 615 -0.78 -4.63 -32.05
N LYS A 616 0.19 -4.73 -31.14
CA LYS A 616 0.11 -4.07 -29.82
C LYS A 616 0.74 -2.70 -29.77
N ASN A 617 1.66 -2.40 -30.70
CA ASN A 617 2.43 -1.17 -30.71
C ASN A 617 2.37 -0.50 -32.10
N PRO A 618 2.43 0.84 -32.18
CA PRO A 618 2.59 1.56 -33.45
C PRO A 618 3.84 1.14 -34.23
N TYR A 619 3.73 1.06 -35.55
CA TYR A 619 4.82 0.71 -36.48
C TYR A 619 5.29 1.92 -37.31
N PHE A 620 6.28 1.70 -38.17
CA PHE A 620 6.76 2.68 -39.14
C PHE A 620 6.28 2.31 -40.55
N PRO A 621 5.76 3.26 -41.35
CA PRO A 621 5.47 4.66 -41.01
C PRO A 621 4.34 4.79 -39.98
N ARG A 622 4.37 5.87 -39.19
CA ARG A 622 3.42 6.14 -38.11
C ARG A 622 1.97 6.06 -38.64
N PRO A 623 1.08 5.28 -38.02
CA PRO A 623 -0.33 5.28 -38.41
C PRO A 623 -1.01 6.60 -38.01
N LEU A 624 -2.13 6.91 -38.66
CA LEU A 624 -2.86 8.16 -38.42
C LEU A 624 -3.47 8.20 -37.02
N LEU A 625 -3.43 9.38 -36.40
CA LEU A 625 -4.13 9.67 -35.16
C LEU A 625 -5.65 9.66 -35.42
N SER A 626 -6.41 9.04 -34.53
CA SER A 626 -7.86 9.00 -34.57
C SER A 626 -8.43 9.56 -33.27
N GLU A 627 -9.62 10.14 -33.36
CA GLU A 627 -10.33 10.74 -32.24
C GLU A 627 -11.63 9.98 -31.99
N PHE A 628 -11.96 9.77 -30.71
CA PHE A 628 -13.20 9.16 -30.27
C PHE A 628 -13.87 10.01 -29.20
N ASP A 629 -15.19 10.10 -29.29
CA ASP A 629 -15.99 10.66 -28.21
C ASP A 629 -16.04 9.66 -27.04
N PHE A 630 -16.14 10.18 -25.82
CA PHE A 630 -16.34 9.34 -24.64
C PHE A 630 -17.70 8.66 -24.66
N GLN A 631 -17.74 7.44 -24.15
CA GLN A 631 -18.96 6.64 -24.03
C GLN A 631 -18.89 5.82 -22.73
N ILE A 632 -19.70 6.20 -21.74
CA ILE A 632 -19.68 5.54 -20.43
C ILE A 632 -20.44 4.21 -20.51
N PRO A 633 -19.85 3.09 -20.05
CA PRO A 633 -20.53 1.80 -20.05
C PRO A 633 -21.58 1.73 -18.94
N LEU A 634 -22.85 1.99 -19.26
CA LEU A 634 -23.97 1.96 -18.29
C LEU A 634 -24.71 0.62 -18.24
N SER A 635 -25.16 0.11 -19.38
CA SER A 635 -25.95 -1.11 -19.48
C SER A 635 -25.63 -1.88 -20.76
N SER A 636 -25.68 -3.22 -20.69
CA SER A 636 -25.62 -4.04 -21.89
C SER A 636 -26.86 -3.73 -22.73
N ALA A 637 -26.69 -3.39 -24.00
CA ALA A 637 -27.80 -3.34 -24.94
C ALA A 637 -28.40 -4.76 -25.07
N ALA A 638 -29.33 -5.10 -24.18
CA ALA A 638 -30.23 -6.23 -24.34
C ALA A 638 -31.39 -5.71 -25.18
N VAL A 639 -31.33 -5.96 -26.49
CA VAL A 639 -32.46 -5.72 -27.39
C VAL A 639 -32.87 -7.07 -27.94
N ASP A 640 -34.00 -7.55 -27.44
CA ASP A 640 -34.90 -8.48 -28.13
C ASP A 640 -36.31 -8.19 -27.60
N THR A 641 -36.90 -7.06 -28.04
CA THR A 641 -38.36 -6.87 -28.16
C THR A 641 -38.69 -5.50 -28.77
N GLU A 642 -39.80 -5.45 -29.52
CA GLU A 642 -40.27 -4.44 -30.49
C GLU A 642 -40.50 -2.99 -29.98
N SER A 643 -39.99 -2.61 -28.80
CA SER A 643 -39.99 -1.24 -28.25
C SER A 643 -38.65 -0.53 -28.50
N GLU A 644 -38.09 -0.70 -29.71
CA GLU A 644 -36.66 -0.45 -29.98
C GLU A 644 -36.27 1.04 -30.00
N ASP A 645 -37.14 1.94 -30.48
CA ASP A 645 -36.74 3.34 -30.69
C ASP A 645 -36.73 4.18 -29.40
N THR A 646 -37.78 4.12 -28.57
CA THR A 646 -37.88 4.98 -27.38
C THR A 646 -36.96 4.53 -26.23
N ALA A 647 -36.78 3.21 -26.06
CA ALA A 647 -35.87 2.69 -25.04
C ALA A 647 -34.40 2.96 -25.39
N ALA A 648 -34.03 2.84 -26.67
CA ALA A 648 -32.69 3.18 -27.14
C ALA A 648 -32.44 4.70 -27.09
N GLU A 649 -33.44 5.53 -27.41
CA GLU A 649 -33.37 6.98 -27.19
C GLU A 649 -33.15 7.32 -25.71
N GLY A 650 -33.93 6.70 -24.80
CA GLY A 650 -33.80 6.90 -23.35
C GLY A 650 -32.40 6.57 -22.84
N ALA A 651 -31.88 5.38 -23.17
CA ALA A 651 -30.54 4.95 -22.79
C ALA A 651 -29.44 5.89 -23.31
N ARG A 652 -29.60 6.46 -24.51
CA ARG A 652 -28.66 7.42 -25.08
C ARG A 652 -28.64 8.74 -24.31
N PHE A 653 -29.78 9.24 -23.87
CA PHE A 653 -29.83 10.44 -23.04
C PHE A 653 -29.32 10.20 -21.62
N GLU A 654 -29.59 9.02 -21.04
CA GLU A 654 -29.04 8.62 -19.74
C GLU A 654 -27.50 8.58 -19.79
N GLU A 655 -26.91 7.97 -20.84
CA GLU A 655 -25.45 8.00 -21.07
C GLU A 655 -24.93 9.43 -21.21
N SER A 656 -25.57 10.24 -22.06
CA SER A 656 -25.17 11.63 -22.28
C SER A 656 -25.25 12.47 -21.00
N PHE A 657 -26.24 12.20 -20.14
CA PHE A 657 -26.38 12.85 -18.84
C PHE A 657 -25.25 12.45 -17.88
N VAL A 658 -24.99 11.15 -17.70
CA VAL A 658 -23.92 10.67 -16.80
C VAL A 658 -22.56 11.16 -17.26
N ARG A 659 -22.27 11.05 -18.57
CA ARG A 659 -21.04 11.58 -19.18
C ARG A 659 -20.90 13.08 -18.99
N GLY A 660 -21.98 13.82 -19.25
CA GLY A 660 -22.03 15.27 -19.02
C GLY A 660 -21.74 15.62 -17.56
N ASN A 661 -22.32 14.91 -16.61
CA ASN A 661 -22.15 15.16 -15.18
C ASN A 661 -20.71 14.93 -14.71
N VAL A 662 -20.05 13.86 -15.19
CA VAL A 662 -18.63 13.58 -14.89
C VAL A 662 -17.74 14.71 -15.40
N LEU A 663 -17.87 15.07 -16.68
CA LEU A 663 -17.07 16.15 -17.28
C LEU A 663 -17.33 17.51 -16.62
N LEU A 664 -18.58 17.77 -16.23
CA LEU A 664 -18.96 19.00 -15.55
C LEU A 664 -18.35 19.07 -14.15
N THR A 665 -18.33 17.96 -13.41
CA THR A 665 -17.69 17.90 -12.09
C THR A 665 -16.19 18.14 -12.18
N LEU A 666 -15.50 17.48 -13.13
CA LEU A 666 -14.07 17.71 -13.37
C LEU A 666 -13.78 19.18 -13.71
N PHE A 667 -14.64 19.80 -14.54
CA PHE A 667 -14.50 21.21 -14.90
C PHE A 667 -14.76 22.15 -13.71
N ARG A 668 -15.74 21.86 -12.85
CA ARG A 668 -15.96 22.61 -11.59
C ARG A 668 -14.73 22.55 -10.69
N ASP A 669 -14.13 21.36 -10.50
CA ASP A 669 -12.93 21.17 -9.68
C ASP A 669 -11.73 21.95 -10.25
N LEU A 670 -11.58 22.00 -11.58
CA LEU A 670 -10.58 22.82 -12.24
C LEU A 670 -10.77 24.31 -11.93
N LEU A 671 -12.00 24.82 -12.04
CA LEU A 671 -12.30 26.24 -11.80
C LEU A 671 -12.22 26.63 -10.33
N ALA A 672 -12.48 25.71 -9.41
CA ALA A 672 -12.29 25.94 -7.98
C ALA A 672 -10.81 26.04 -7.61
N SER A 673 -9.94 25.25 -8.27
CA SER A 673 -8.51 25.19 -7.96
C SER A 673 -7.64 26.19 -8.74
N THR A 674 -8.17 26.76 -9.83
CA THR A 674 -7.47 27.73 -10.69
C THR A 674 -8.19 29.08 -10.72
N ASN A 675 -7.49 30.14 -11.12
CA ASN A 675 -8.14 31.44 -11.32
C ASN A 675 -8.98 31.40 -12.61
N ALA A 676 -10.27 31.07 -12.46
CA ALA A 676 -11.21 30.94 -13.56
C ALA A 676 -11.36 32.26 -14.34
N THR A 677 -11.08 32.21 -15.65
CA THR A 677 -11.33 33.31 -16.58
C THR A 677 -12.84 33.51 -16.82
N ALA A 678 -13.23 34.70 -17.29
CA ALA A 678 -14.63 34.99 -17.60
C ALA A 678 -15.21 34.02 -18.64
N SER A 679 -14.42 33.65 -19.66
CA SER A 679 -14.81 32.65 -20.68
C SER A 679 -15.11 31.30 -20.05
N GLN A 680 -14.22 30.81 -19.18
CA GLN A 680 -14.41 29.52 -18.53
C GLN A 680 -15.66 29.49 -17.63
N ARG A 681 -16.00 30.61 -16.97
CA ARG A 681 -17.24 30.71 -16.18
C ARG A 681 -18.49 30.71 -17.07
N SER A 682 -18.45 31.36 -18.23
CA SER A 682 -19.56 31.24 -19.20
C SER A 682 -19.68 29.84 -19.79
N ASP A 683 -18.55 29.15 -20.00
CA ASP A 683 -18.54 27.77 -20.48
C ASP A 683 -19.11 26.81 -19.44
N LEU A 684 -18.85 27.04 -18.14
CA LEU A 684 -19.47 26.28 -17.05
C LEU A 684 -21.00 26.42 -17.08
N ALA A 685 -21.50 27.67 -17.12
CA ALA A 685 -22.94 27.93 -17.16
C ALA A 685 -23.59 27.33 -18.42
N ARG A 686 -22.88 27.31 -19.56
CA ARG A 686 -23.35 26.64 -20.77
C ARG A 686 -23.42 25.13 -20.60
N ARG A 687 -22.41 24.48 -20.02
CA ARG A 687 -22.39 23.03 -19.75
C ARG A 687 -23.49 22.61 -18.78
N GLU A 688 -23.75 23.40 -17.73
CA GLU A 688 -24.86 23.19 -16.79
C GLU A 688 -26.22 23.23 -17.51
N LEU A 689 -26.41 24.23 -18.36
CA LEU A 689 -27.64 24.39 -19.14
C LEU A 689 -27.83 23.27 -20.17
N ASP A 690 -26.76 22.78 -20.79
CA ASP A 690 -26.83 21.66 -21.74
C ASP A 690 -27.14 20.33 -21.03
N LEU A 691 -26.71 20.15 -19.78
CA LEU A 691 -27.06 19.00 -18.94
C LEU A 691 -28.53 19.04 -18.50
N ASP A 692 -29.04 20.21 -18.11
CA ASP A 692 -30.46 20.38 -17.78
C ASP A 692 -31.38 20.16 -19.01
N LYS A 693 -30.93 20.50 -20.22
CA LYS A 693 -31.65 20.16 -21.46
C LYS A 693 -31.75 18.65 -21.68
N ASN A 694 -30.68 17.89 -21.40
CA ASN A 694 -30.71 16.43 -21.50
C ASN A 694 -31.73 15.84 -20.52
N LEU A 695 -31.76 16.33 -19.27
CA LEU A 695 -32.77 15.94 -18.28
C LEU A 695 -34.19 16.23 -18.76
N LEU A 696 -34.42 17.38 -19.40
CA LEU A 696 -35.73 17.75 -19.93
C LEU A 696 -36.15 16.84 -21.11
N GLN A 697 -35.20 16.38 -21.93
CA GLN A 697 -35.46 15.40 -22.98
C GLN A 697 -35.81 14.03 -22.40
N MET A 698 -35.10 13.58 -21.35
CA MET A 698 -35.44 12.36 -20.61
C MET A 698 -36.83 12.46 -19.97
N LEU A 699 -37.16 13.60 -19.36
CA LEU A 699 -38.49 13.85 -18.81
C LEU A 699 -39.60 13.70 -19.86
N ALA A 700 -39.37 14.19 -21.09
CA ALA A 700 -40.32 14.07 -22.18
C ALA A 700 -40.52 12.61 -22.63
N ILE A 701 -39.48 11.77 -22.58
CA ILE A 701 -39.57 10.33 -22.84
C ILE A 701 -40.41 9.65 -21.76
N GLU A 702 -40.11 9.91 -20.49
CA GLU A 702 -40.87 9.30 -19.37
C GLU A 702 -42.34 9.73 -19.34
N CYS A 703 -42.64 11.01 -19.64
CA CYS A 703 -44.02 11.50 -19.75
C CYS A 703 -44.81 10.83 -20.89
N ARG A 704 -44.11 10.44 -21.96
CA ARG A 704 -44.66 9.77 -23.15
C ARG A 704 -44.97 8.29 -22.89
N GLU A 705 -44.18 7.58 -22.09
CA GLU A 705 -44.33 6.14 -21.87
C GLU A 705 -45.47 5.77 -20.91
N GLY A 706 -45.84 6.62 -19.93
CA GLY A 706 -47.00 6.35 -19.08
C GLY A 706 -47.10 7.19 -17.81
N GLU A 707 -48.25 7.10 -17.12
CA GLU A 707 -48.48 7.81 -15.84
C GLU A 707 -47.79 7.13 -14.66
N GLU A 708 -47.58 5.81 -14.75
CA GLU A 708 -46.94 4.98 -13.73
C GLU A 708 -45.47 5.37 -13.46
N ARG A 709 -44.83 6.07 -14.40
CA ARG A 709 -43.45 6.56 -14.29
C ARG A 709 -43.34 7.99 -13.76
N GLY A 710 -44.45 8.57 -13.26
CA GLY A 710 -44.48 9.92 -12.70
C GLY A 710 -43.46 10.17 -11.58
N MET A 711 -43.10 9.14 -10.81
CA MET A 711 -42.07 9.25 -9.76
C MET A 711 -40.66 9.44 -10.35
N LYS A 712 -40.27 8.64 -11.36
CA LYS A 712 -38.98 8.80 -12.07
C LYS A 712 -38.92 10.18 -12.74
N ALA A 713 -40.03 10.61 -13.36
CA ALA A 713 -40.14 11.94 -13.94
C ALA A 713 -39.91 13.08 -12.92
N LEU A 714 -40.46 12.96 -11.70
CA LEU A 714 -40.23 13.94 -10.62
C LEU A 714 -38.77 13.93 -10.14
N GLU A 715 -38.14 12.77 -10.04
CA GLU A 715 -36.72 12.62 -9.70
C GLU A 715 -35.81 13.33 -10.72
N LEU A 716 -36.08 13.16 -12.02
CA LEU A 716 -35.33 13.84 -13.08
C LEU A 716 -35.40 15.37 -12.97
N VAL A 717 -36.55 15.91 -12.53
CA VAL A 717 -36.70 17.35 -12.30
C VAL A 717 -35.94 17.80 -11.06
N ALA A 718 -35.89 16.98 -10.00
CA ALA A 718 -35.11 17.27 -8.80
C ALA A 718 -33.61 17.38 -9.08
N LEU A 719 -33.09 16.58 -10.02
CA LEU A 719 -31.68 16.59 -10.45
C LEU A 719 -31.26 17.84 -11.24
N MET A 720 -32.20 18.63 -11.76
CA MET A 720 -31.86 19.83 -12.54
C MET A 720 -31.14 20.86 -11.66
N SER A 721 -30.08 21.47 -12.20
CA SER A 721 -29.21 22.39 -11.46
C SER A 721 -29.61 23.87 -11.55
N ASP A 722 -30.64 24.19 -12.35
CA ASP A 722 -31.07 25.57 -12.63
C ASP A 722 -31.49 26.34 -11.37
N ARG A 723 -30.75 27.41 -11.09
CA ARG A 723 -31.04 28.40 -10.03
C ARG A 723 -32.07 29.44 -10.45
N ASN A 724 -32.29 29.64 -11.75
CA ASN A 724 -33.19 30.67 -12.27
C ASN A 724 -34.64 30.20 -12.41
N GLY A 725 -34.92 28.92 -12.16
CA GLY A 725 -36.26 28.32 -12.23
C GLY A 725 -36.86 28.20 -13.63
N LYS A 726 -36.13 28.60 -14.68
CA LYS A 726 -36.63 28.56 -16.07
C LYS A 726 -36.76 27.14 -16.58
N MET A 727 -35.82 26.26 -16.21
CA MET A 727 -35.87 24.84 -16.58
C MET A 727 -37.00 24.11 -15.86
N LEU A 728 -37.30 24.49 -14.60
CA LEU A 728 -38.43 23.94 -13.86
C LEU A 728 -39.77 24.37 -14.49
N GLU A 729 -39.89 25.62 -14.93
CA GLU A 729 -41.08 26.10 -15.66
C GLU A 729 -41.24 25.36 -17.00
N ALA A 730 -40.13 25.10 -17.71
CA ALA A 730 -40.13 24.33 -18.93
C ALA A 730 -40.55 22.87 -18.68
N ALA A 731 -40.08 22.25 -17.60
CA ALA A 731 -40.49 20.91 -17.19
C ALA A 731 -41.99 20.82 -16.89
N ALA A 732 -42.56 21.81 -16.19
CA ALA A 732 -44.00 21.89 -15.94
C ALA A 732 -44.80 21.99 -17.26
N LYS A 733 -44.34 22.79 -18.23
CA LYS A 733 -44.97 22.89 -19.57
C LYS A 733 -44.89 21.56 -20.34
N VAL A 734 -43.81 20.79 -20.19
CA VAL A 734 -43.70 19.44 -20.77
C VAL A 734 -44.73 18.50 -20.16
N ALA A 735 -44.84 18.45 -18.82
CA ALA A 735 -45.83 17.63 -18.14
C ALA A 735 -47.27 18.00 -18.56
N GLN A 736 -47.56 19.30 -18.66
CA GLN A 736 -48.85 19.82 -19.12
C GLN A 736 -49.16 19.37 -20.56
N ARG A 737 -48.17 19.42 -21.47
CA ARG A 737 -48.33 19.01 -22.88
C ARG A 737 -48.73 17.55 -23.03
N TYR A 738 -48.26 16.67 -22.15
CA TYR A 738 -48.62 15.25 -22.14
C TYR A 738 -49.84 14.93 -21.25
N GLY A 739 -50.53 15.96 -20.71
CA GLY A 739 -51.75 15.79 -19.91
C GLY A 739 -51.53 15.29 -18.48
N ARG A 740 -50.32 15.46 -17.91
CA ARG A 740 -49.94 14.96 -16.58
C ARG A 740 -50.14 16.00 -15.48
N GLY A 741 -51.39 16.29 -15.12
CA GLY A 741 -51.72 17.35 -14.14
C GLY A 741 -51.13 17.14 -12.74
N VAL A 742 -51.16 15.92 -12.21
CA VAL A 742 -50.59 15.62 -10.86
C VAL A 742 -49.08 15.85 -10.82
N LEU A 743 -48.38 15.50 -11.92
CA LEU A 743 -46.95 15.74 -12.04
C LEU A 743 -46.63 17.23 -12.16
N GLU A 744 -47.44 17.99 -12.91
CA GLU A 744 -47.31 19.46 -13.02
C GLU A 744 -47.41 20.14 -11.64
N ASP A 745 -48.41 19.79 -10.84
CA ASP A 745 -48.59 20.34 -9.48
C ASP A 745 -47.38 20.03 -8.60
N LYS A 746 -46.87 18.79 -8.64
CA LYS A 746 -45.66 18.39 -7.89
C LYS A 746 -44.39 19.12 -8.34
N ILE A 747 -44.24 19.37 -9.63
CA ILE A 747 -43.10 20.14 -10.15
C ILE A 747 -43.18 21.60 -9.67
N ARG A 748 -44.39 22.19 -9.61
CA ARG A 748 -44.57 23.55 -9.08
C ARG A 748 -44.28 23.62 -7.59
N ASP A 749 -44.76 22.65 -6.80
CA ASP A 749 -44.42 22.55 -5.38
C ASP A 749 -42.90 22.51 -5.16
N LEU A 750 -42.18 21.72 -5.98
CA LEU A 750 -40.72 21.61 -5.92
C LEU A 750 -40.04 22.94 -6.29
N ALA A 751 -40.53 23.62 -7.33
CA ALA A 751 -40.03 24.92 -7.74
C ALA A 751 -40.21 25.99 -6.66
N GLU A 752 -41.37 26.03 -6.00
CA GLU A 752 -41.64 26.94 -4.88
C GLU A 752 -40.71 26.68 -3.70
N ARG A 753 -40.51 25.41 -3.32
CA ARG A 753 -39.55 25.03 -2.25
C ARG A 753 -38.13 25.50 -2.54
N ARG A 754 -37.66 25.33 -3.78
CA ARG A 754 -36.31 25.75 -4.20
C ARG A 754 -36.16 27.27 -4.22
N VAL A 755 -37.19 28.01 -4.64
CA VAL A 755 -37.18 29.50 -4.60
C VAL A 755 -37.23 30.03 -3.16
N MET A 756 -37.92 29.35 -2.25
CA MET A 756 -37.97 29.72 -0.83
C MET A 756 -36.69 29.36 -0.05
N GLY A 757 -35.71 28.70 -0.69
CA GLY A 757 -34.43 28.35 -0.06
C GLY A 757 -34.54 27.29 1.05
N MET A 758 -35.67 26.58 1.15
CA MET A 758 -35.89 25.52 2.16
C MET A 758 -35.36 24.15 1.70
N GLY A 759 -34.35 24.13 0.83
CA GLY A 759 -34.16 23.03 -0.12
C GLY A 759 -32.96 22.11 0.06
N ASP A 760 -31.92 22.43 0.83
CA ASP A 760 -30.62 21.74 0.62
C ASP A 760 -29.93 21.09 1.83
N ASP A 761 -30.45 21.08 3.07
CA ASP A 761 -29.65 20.53 4.20
C ASP A 761 -30.26 19.44 5.11
N ASP A 762 -31.55 19.08 5.09
CA ASP A 762 -32.10 18.28 6.24
C ASP A 762 -33.04 17.08 5.96
N GLU A 763 -33.26 16.61 4.72
CA GLU A 763 -34.25 15.52 4.50
C GLU A 763 -33.78 14.23 3.81
N LEU A 764 -32.47 14.03 3.57
CA LEU A 764 -31.95 12.76 3.03
C LEU A 764 -30.62 12.32 3.68
N ALA A 765 -30.58 12.30 5.02
CA ALA A 765 -29.56 11.60 5.81
C ALA A 765 -30.19 10.46 6.62
#